data_AF-A0A1B8TAH4-F1
#
_entry.id   AF-A0A1B8TAH4-F1
#
_cell.length_a   1.000
_cell.length_b   1.000
_cell.length_c   1.000
_cell.angle_alpha   90.00
_cell.angle_beta   90.00
_cell.angle_gamma   90.00
#
_symmetry.space_group_name_H-M   'P 1'
#
loop_
_entity.id
_entity.type
_entity.pdbx_description
1 polymer ?
#
loop_
_entity_poly.entity_id
_entity_poly.type
_entity_poly.pdbx_seq_one_letter_code
_entity_poly.pdbx_strand_id
1 'polypeptide(L)'
;MKNIKAGSLFSGARSSSLILGLFVVLIVAIVLLFANFAYLNKQADHDKQYIGHAGELRVLSQRIAKNATEAAAGKGEAFKLLKEARNDFEKRWNILSKGDESTGLPPSPDSVQPQMADVQKDWDTLRKNTDSILASEQTVLSLHQVAATLAETIPQLQVEYEEVVDILLENGAPADQVAVAQRQSLLAERILGSVNKVLAGDENSVQAADSFGRDASLFGRVLKGMKEGNAAMSISKVTNAEAVDRLNEIAELFEFVSGSVDEILETSPELFQVREAANTIFGGSQTLLDKASNLANGFENLAEGRVFNQVASVALGILALGAIILIGLVMVRETNRRLAETAEKNERNQAAILRLLDEIADLADGDLTVAATVTEDFTGAIADSINYSIDQLRELVETINLTAVQVAAAAQETQATAMHLAEASEHQAQEIAGASAAINEMAVSIDQVSANASESSAVAERSVAIANKGNEVVHNTITGMDNIREQIQDTSKRIKRLGESSQEIGDIVSLINDIADQTNILALNAAIQASMAGDAGRGFAVVADEVQRLAERSSAATKQIEALVKTIQTDTNEAVISMEQTTSEVVRGARLAQDAGVSLEEIEKVSKTLAALIQNISNAARQQASSAGHISNTMNVIQEITSQTSAGTTATARSIGNLAKMAGEMRHSVSGFKLPDIAEQA
;
A
#
# COMPACT_ATOMS: atom_id res chain seq x y z
N MET A 1 -112.96 26.52 -37.27
CA MET A 1 -112.50 25.12 -37.13
C MET A 1 -111.24 24.94 -37.98
N LYS A 2 -110.14 24.49 -37.33
CA LYS A 2 -108.97 23.75 -37.85
C LYS A 2 -108.23 24.31 -39.09
N ASN A 3 -106.92 24.45 -39.14
CA ASN A 3 -105.78 24.44 -38.22
C ASN A 3 -104.58 24.61 -39.16
N ILE A 4 -103.95 25.77 -39.14
CA ILE A 4 -102.74 26.05 -39.91
C ILE A 4 -101.59 25.35 -39.17
N LYS A 5 -101.05 24.27 -39.74
CA LYS A 5 -99.79 23.66 -39.28
C LYS A 5 -98.61 24.43 -39.89
N ALA A 6 -98.15 25.45 -39.18
CA ALA A 6 -96.79 25.94 -39.30
C ALA A 6 -95.86 24.90 -38.63
N GLY A 7 -95.03 24.19 -39.40
CA GLY A 7 -94.19 23.15 -38.82
C GLY A 7 -93.28 22.37 -39.76
N SER A 8 -92.77 22.95 -40.86
CA SER A 8 -91.82 22.22 -41.73
C SER A 8 -90.66 23.03 -42.34
N LEU A 9 -90.44 24.28 -41.94
CA LEU A 9 -89.30 25.09 -42.44
C LEU A 9 -88.15 25.28 -41.44
N PHE A 10 -88.23 24.68 -40.24
CA PHE A 10 -87.20 24.80 -39.18
C PHE A 10 -86.48 23.50 -38.81
N SER A 11 -86.67 22.39 -39.54
CA SER A 11 -86.02 21.11 -39.23
C SER A 11 -84.60 20.97 -39.80
N GLY A 12 -84.27 21.61 -40.93
CA GLY A 12 -82.92 21.59 -41.51
C GLY A 12 -81.90 22.48 -40.78
N ALA A 13 -82.35 23.57 -40.17
CA ALA A 13 -81.48 24.44 -39.37
C ALA A 13 -81.06 23.79 -38.04
N ARG A 14 -81.89 22.88 -37.49
CA ARG A 14 -81.59 22.18 -36.22
C ARG A 14 -80.53 21.08 -36.37
N SER A 15 -80.46 20.36 -37.50
CA SER A 15 -79.41 19.35 -37.73
C SER A 15 -78.06 20.02 -37.98
N SER A 16 -78.01 21.07 -38.80
CA SER A 16 -76.79 21.84 -39.06
C SER A 16 -76.23 22.49 -37.79
N SER A 17 -77.08 23.07 -36.92
CA SER A 17 -76.63 23.60 -35.63
C SER A 17 -76.17 22.53 -34.64
N LEU A 18 -76.75 21.32 -34.70
CA LEU A 18 -76.34 20.17 -33.87
C LEU A 18 -74.98 19.61 -34.33
N ILE A 19 -74.76 19.49 -35.64
CA ILE A 19 -73.46 19.09 -36.21
C ILE A 19 -72.39 20.12 -35.88
N LEU A 20 -72.69 21.41 -36.04
CA LEU A 20 -71.77 22.49 -35.70
C LEU A 20 -71.42 22.46 -34.21
N GLY A 21 -72.40 22.23 -33.32
CA GLY A 21 -72.18 22.07 -31.88
C GLY A 21 -71.30 20.85 -31.54
N LEU A 22 -71.54 19.70 -32.16
CA LEU A 22 -70.73 18.49 -31.98
C LEU A 22 -69.31 18.65 -32.55
N PHE A 23 -69.15 19.38 -33.65
CA PHE A 23 -67.85 19.67 -34.26
C PHE A 23 -67.03 20.61 -33.37
N VAL A 24 -67.66 21.61 -32.74
CA VAL A 24 -67.02 22.47 -31.75
C VAL A 24 -66.57 21.65 -30.53
N VAL A 25 -67.40 20.75 -30.02
CA VAL A 25 -67.04 19.86 -28.90
C VAL A 25 -65.87 18.95 -29.27
N LEU A 26 -65.84 18.40 -30.48
CA LEU A 26 -64.74 17.58 -30.99
C LEU A 26 -63.43 18.37 -31.09
N ILE A 27 -63.47 19.58 -31.66
CA ILE A 27 -62.29 20.45 -31.76
C ILE A 27 -61.77 20.80 -30.36
N VAL A 28 -62.65 21.18 -29.44
CA VAL A 28 -62.26 21.49 -28.05
C VAL A 28 -61.65 20.26 -27.37
N ALA A 29 -62.22 19.07 -27.55
CA ALA A 29 -61.67 17.83 -26.99
C ALA A 29 -60.29 17.47 -27.58
N ILE A 30 -60.09 17.64 -28.88
CA ILE A 30 -58.80 17.41 -29.56
C ILE A 30 -57.76 18.44 -29.12
N VAL A 31 -58.13 19.72 -29.03
CA VAL A 31 -57.23 20.78 -28.55
C VAL A 31 -56.83 20.55 -27.10
N LEU A 32 -57.76 20.12 -26.23
CA LEU A 32 -57.45 19.76 -24.85
C LEU A 32 -56.59 18.50 -24.76
N LEU A 33 -56.80 17.50 -25.62
CA LEU A 33 -55.94 16.31 -25.72
C LEU A 33 -54.52 16.68 -26.14
N PHE A 34 -54.38 17.53 -27.17
CA PHE A 34 -53.09 18.00 -27.66
C PHE A 34 -52.39 18.87 -26.61
N ALA A 35 -53.12 19.76 -25.94
CA ALA A 35 -52.60 20.57 -24.84
C ALA A 35 -52.15 19.71 -23.66
N ASN A 36 -52.92 18.68 -23.28
CA ASN A 36 -52.55 17.75 -22.22
C ASN A 36 -51.35 16.87 -22.64
N PHE A 37 -51.30 16.42 -23.89
CA PHE A 37 -50.17 15.66 -24.43
C PHE A 37 -48.89 16.51 -24.46
N ALA A 38 -48.96 17.75 -24.94
CA ALA A 38 -47.84 18.68 -24.94
C ALA A 38 -47.37 19.01 -23.51
N TYR A 39 -48.32 19.19 -22.57
CA TYR A 39 -48.02 19.41 -21.16
C TYR A 39 -47.32 18.19 -20.54
N LEU A 40 -47.84 16.98 -20.75
CA LEU A 40 -47.25 15.73 -20.25
C LEU A 40 -45.87 15.47 -20.84
N ASN A 41 -45.69 15.73 -22.15
CA ASN A 41 -44.40 15.54 -22.81
C ASN A 41 -43.35 16.54 -22.29
N LYS A 42 -43.75 17.79 -22.04
CA LYS A 42 -42.88 18.79 -21.41
C LYS A 42 -42.51 18.42 -19.97
N GLN A 43 -43.45 17.87 -19.21
CA GLN A 43 -43.20 17.42 -17.84
C GLN A 43 -42.27 16.20 -17.80
N ALA A 44 -42.43 15.25 -18.72
CA ALA A 44 -41.55 14.09 -18.86
C ALA A 44 -40.11 14.48 -19.26
N ASP A 45 -39.94 15.54 -20.06
CA ASP A 45 -38.63 16.08 -20.38
C ASP A 45 -37.94 16.71 -19.15
N HIS A 46 -38.69 17.48 -18.35
CA HIS A 46 -38.17 18.01 -17.07
C HIS A 46 -37.75 16.88 -16.12
N ASP A 47 -38.57 15.83 -15.99
CA ASP A 47 -38.28 14.69 -15.10
C ASP A 47 -36.98 13.98 -15.53
N LYS A 48 -36.74 13.79 -16.84
CA LYS A 48 -35.47 13.25 -17.36
C LYS A 48 -34.27 14.13 -17.00
N GLN A 49 -34.42 15.46 -17.12
CA GLN A 49 -33.35 16.40 -16.78
C GLN A 49 -33.04 16.36 -15.27
N TYR A 50 -34.06 16.33 -14.41
CA TYR A 50 -33.86 16.21 -12.96
C TYR A 50 -33.14 14.91 -12.58
N ILE A 51 -33.57 13.77 -13.12
CA ILE A 51 -32.94 12.47 -12.89
C ILE A 51 -31.49 12.48 -13.39
N GLY A 52 -31.25 13.05 -14.57
CA GLY A 52 -29.90 13.17 -15.14
C GLY A 52 -28.96 14.02 -14.28
N HIS A 53 -29.42 15.20 -13.84
CA HIS A 53 -28.62 16.05 -12.95
C HIS A 53 -28.38 15.38 -11.59
N ALA A 54 -29.40 14.78 -10.96
CA ALA A 54 -29.26 14.08 -9.69
C ALA A 54 -28.34 12.85 -9.79
N GLY A 55 -28.42 12.09 -10.89
CA GLY A 55 -27.52 10.97 -11.18
C GLY A 55 -26.06 11.40 -11.30
N GLU A 56 -25.80 12.56 -11.91
CA GLU A 56 -24.45 13.10 -12.05
C GLU A 56 -23.88 13.63 -10.74
N LEU A 57 -24.70 14.16 -9.84
CA LEU A 57 -24.26 14.55 -8.49
C LEU A 57 -23.68 13.35 -7.72
N ARG A 58 -24.22 12.14 -7.92
CA ARG A 58 -23.69 10.89 -7.34
C ARG A 58 -22.27 10.59 -7.82
N VAL A 59 -22.03 10.75 -9.12
CA VAL A 59 -20.69 10.51 -9.70
C VAL A 59 -19.71 11.59 -9.24
N LEU A 60 -20.16 12.84 -9.21
CA LEU A 60 -19.35 13.98 -8.80
C LEU A 60 -18.96 13.91 -7.32
N SER A 61 -19.83 13.44 -6.43
CA SER A 61 -19.47 13.26 -5.01
C SER A 61 -18.30 12.31 -4.81
N GLN A 62 -18.26 11.21 -5.56
CA GLN A 62 -17.16 10.24 -5.53
C GLN A 62 -15.87 10.78 -6.19
N ARG A 63 -16.00 11.52 -7.31
CA ARG A 63 -14.86 12.20 -7.94
C ARG A 63 -14.22 13.23 -7.03
N ILE A 64 -15.02 14.02 -6.33
CA ILE A 64 -14.53 15.00 -5.34
C ILE A 64 -13.75 14.30 -4.24
N ALA A 65 -14.26 13.19 -3.68
CA ALA A 65 -13.53 12.42 -2.67
C ALA A 65 -12.20 11.86 -3.16
N LYS A 66 -12.20 11.21 -4.34
CA LYS A 66 -10.97 10.69 -4.94
C LYS A 66 -9.93 11.80 -5.14
N ASN A 67 -10.33 12.89 -5.80
CA ASN A 67 -9.42 13.97 -6.14
C ASN A 67 -8.97 14.76 -4.90
N ALA A 68 -9.80 14.88 -3.86
CA ALA A 68 -9.43 15.50 -2.59
C ALA A 68 -8.32 14.71 -1.88
N THR A 69 -8.44 13.38 -1.80
CA THR A 69 -7.40 12.52 -1.22
C THR A 69 -6.11 12.58 -2.04
N GLU A 70 -6.21 12.59 -3.36
CA GLU A 70 -5.04 12.69 -4.25
C GLU A 70 -4.36 14.07 -4.19
N ALA A 71 -5.13 15.15 -4.11
CA ALA A 71 -4.63 16.51 -3.93
C ALA A 71 -3.93 16.68 -2.57
N ALA A 72 -4.54 16.17 -1.50
CA ALA A 72 -3.94 16.16 -0.17
C ALA A 72 -2.64 15.33 -0.08
N ALA A 73 -2.42 14.41 -1.03
CA ALA A 73 -1.19 13.64 -1.18
C ALA A 73 -0.14 14.31 -2.10
N GLY A 74 -0.32 15.58 -2.46
CA GLY A 74 0.68 16.35 -3.21
C GLY A 74 0.63 16.18 -4.73
N LYS A 75 -0.43 15.60 -5.30
CA LYS A 75 -0.57 15.49 -6.77
C LYS A 75 -1.15 16.77 -7.37
N GLY A 76 -0.33 17.54 -8.09
CA GLY A 76 -0.74 18.80 -8.74
C GLY A 76 -1.99 18.70 -9.62
N GLU A 77 -2.04 17.72 -10.53
CA GLU A 77 -3.20 17.53 -11.42
C GLU A 77 -4.52 17.26 -10.67
N ALA A 78 -4.45 16.70 -9.47
CA ALA A 78 -5.64 16.40 -8.68
C ALA A 78 -6.34 17.67 -8.16
N PHE A 79 -5.61 18.76 -7.91
CA PHE A 79 -6.20 20.05 -7.51
C PHE A 79 -7.10 20.63 -8.61
N LYS A 80 -6.62 20.57 -9.86
CA LYS A 80 -7.42 21.00 -11.02
C LYS A 80 -8.69 20.16 -11.17
N LEU A 81 -8.56 18.83 -11.13
CA LEU A 81 -9.69 17.92 -11.23
C LEU A 81 -10.68 18.04 -10.06
N LEU A 82 -10.18 18.34 -8.85
CA LEU A 82 -11.00 18.60 -7.68
C LEU A 82 -11.82 19.88 -7.86
N LYS A 83 -11.19 20.96 -8.33
CA LYS A 83 -11.84 22.25 -8.61
C LYS A 83 -12.93 22.11 -9.68
N GLU A 84 -12.62 21.40 -10.77
CA GLU A 84 -13.59 21.10 -11.83
C GLU A 84 -14.79 20.33 -11.29
N ALA A 85 -14.56 19.22 -10.57
CA ALA A 85 -15.62 18.40 -10.01
C ALA A 85 -16.50 19.19 -9.01
N ARG A 86 -15.89 20.03 -8.16
CA ARG A 86 -16.61 20.89 -7.21
C ARG A 86 -17.49 21.92 -7.92
N ASN A 87 -16.97 22.56 -8.97
CA ASN A 87 -17.72 23.54 -9.73
C ASN A 87 -18.87 22.92 -10.53
N ASP A 88 -18.64 21.73 -11.10
CA ASP A 88 -19.68 20.98 -11.82
C ASP A 88 -20.80 20.52 -10.89
N PHE A 89 -20.46 20.09 -9.67
CA PHE A 89 -21.44 19.75 -8.65
C PHE A 89 -22.27 20.98 -8.29
N GLU A 90 -21.63 22.11 -7.95
CA GLU A 90 -22.31 23.36 -7.61
C GLU A 90 -23.21 23.85 -8.75
N LYS A 91 -22.75 23.76 -10.01
CA LYS A 91 -23.54 24.15 -11.18
C LYS A 91 -24.81 23.31 -11.31
N ARG A 92 -24.69 21.98 -11.27
CA ARG A 92 -25.82 21.05 -11.38
C ARG A 92 -26.78 21.18 -10.18
N TRP A 93 -26.22 21.40 -9.00
CA TRP A 93 -26.99 21.66 -7.78
C TRP A 93 -27.81 22.97 -7.87
N ASN A 94 -27.23 24.03 -8.44
CA ASN A 94 -27.95 25.29 -8.70
C ASN A 94 -29.07 25.09 -9.72
N ILE A 95 -28.86 24.28 -10.77
CA ILE A 95 -29.92 23.94 -11.74
C ILE A 95 -31.08 23.23 -11.04
N LEU A 96 -30.81 22.25 -10.16
CA LEU A 96 -31.86 21.54 -9.42
C LEU A 96 -32.59 22.46 -8.42
N SER A 97 -31.88 23.32 -7.71
CA SER A 97 -32.45 24.14 -6.63
C SER A 97 -33.17 25.40 -7.13
N LYS A 98 -32.65 26.06 -8.18
CA LYS A 98 -33.17 27.34 -8.69
C LYS A 98 -33.87 27.22 -10.05
N GLY A 99 -33.70 26.08 -10.74
CA GLY A 99 -34.10 25.93 -12.14
C GLY A 99 -33.05 26.48 -13.10
N ASP A 100 -33.31 26.32 -14.39
CA ASP A 100 -32.47 26.81 -15.47
C ASP A 100 -33.33 27.55 -16.51
N GLU A 101 -33.14 28.87 -16.59
CA GLU A 101 -33.86 29.74 -17.52
C GLU A 101 -33.53 29.42 -18.99
N SER A 102 -32.36 28.84 -19.29
CA SER A 102 -31.92 28.56 -20.66
C SER A 102 -32.59 27.33 -21.27
N THR A 103 -32.86 26.31 -20.46
CA THR A 103 -33.58 25.09 -20.83
C THR A 103 -35.07 25.16 -20.52
N GLY A 104 -35.50 26.17 -19.75
CA GLY A 104 -36.87 26.34 -19.28
C GLY A 104 -37.24 25.37 -18.15
N LEU A 105 -36.24 24.79 -17.49
CA LEU A 105 -36.41 23.86 -16.38
C LEU A 105 -36.78 24.66 -15.10
N PRO A 106 -37.94 24.40 -14.48
CA PRO A 106 -38.29 25.05 -13.22
C PRO A 106 -37.42 24.52 -12.05
N PRO A 107 -37.46 25.15 -10.87
CA PRO A 107 -36.86 24.59 -9.66
C PRO A 107 -37.53 23.26 -9.28
N SER A 108 -36.80 22.42 -8.55
CA SER A 108 -37.27 21.11 -8.11
C SER A 108 -38.62 21.18 -7.38
N PRO A 109 -39.54 20.23 -7.61
CA PRO A 109 -40.87 20.23 -6.98
C PRO A 109 -40.82 20.14 -5.45
N ASP A 110 -41.84 20.71 -4.78
CA ASP A 110 -41.93 20.73 -3.30
C ASP A 110 -41.90 19.33 -2.65
N SER A 111 -42.31 18.29 -3.38
CA SER A 111 -42.31 16.91 -2.89
C SER A 111 -40.93 16.31 -2.63
N VAL A 112 -39.87 16.85 -3.25
CA VAL A 112 -38.48 16.39 -3.05
C VAL A 112 -37.63 17.38 -2.21
N GLN A 113 -38.25 18.44 -1.68
CA GLN A 113 -37.59 19.41 -0.81
C GLN A 113 -36.88 18.78 0.41
N PRO A 114 -37.44 17.77 1.10
CA PRO A 114 -36.73 17.12 2.21
C PRO A 114 -35.41 16.46 1.78
N GLN A 115 -35.43 15.74 0.66
CA GLN A 115 -34.24 15.09 0.09
C GLN A 115 -33.24 16.15 -0.41
N MET A 116 -33.71 17.25 -0.99
CA MET A 116 -32.87 18.38 -1.37
C MET A 116 -32.17 19.01 -0.16
N ALA A 117 -32.87 19.19 0.96
CA ALA A 117 -32.28 19.75 2.19
C ALA A 117 -31.17 18.84 2.76
N ASP A 118 -31.38 17.52 2.72
CA ASP A 118 -30.38 16.55 3.16
C ASP A 118 -29.11 16.57 2.30
N VAL A 119 -29.25 16.69 0.98
CA VAL A 119 -28.13 16.82 0.05
C VAL A 119 -27.43 18.18 0.21
N GLN A 120 -28.17 19.27 0.39
CA GLN A 120 -27.61 20.61 0.63
C GLN A 120 -26.68 20.63 1.84
N LYS A 121 -27.12 20.06 2.96
CA LYS A 121 -26.37 20.07 4.22
C LYS A 121 -25.02 19.38 4.09
N ASP A 122 -25.00 18.21 3.45
CA ASP A 122 -23.78 17.44 3.26
C ASP A 122 -22.90 18.08 2.18
N TRP A 123 -23.51 18.65 1.13
CA TRP A 123 -22.80 19.40 0.11
C TRP A 123 -22.07 20.62 0.69
N ASP A 124 -22.71 21.40 1.56
CA ASP A 124 -22.08 22.57 2.18
C ASP A 124 -20.82 22.20 2.98
N THR A 125 -20.89 21.08 3.70
CA THR A 125 -19.74 20.55 4.44
C THR A 125 -18.64 20.08 3.48
N LEU A 126 -19.00 19.33 2.44
CA LEU A 126 -18.04 18.83 1.44
C LEU A 126 -17.36 19.98 0.68
N ARG A 127 -18.15 20.97 0.26
CA ARG A 127 -17.68 22.16 -0.47
C ARG A 127 -16.72 22.97 0.38
N LYS A 128 -17.07 23.25 1.64
CA LYS A 128 -16.19 24.01 2.55
C LYS A 128 -14.82 23.33 2.71
N ASN A 129 -14.81 22.01 2.94
CA ASN A 129 -13.56 21.25 3.05
C ASN A 129 -12.79 21.21 1.73
N THR A 130 -13.50 21.09 0.61
CA THR A 130 -12.89 21.11 -0.73
C THR A 130 -12.22 22.46 -1.00
N ASP A 131 -12.87 23.56 -0.60
CA ASP A 131 -12.33 24.91 -0.75
C ASP A 131 -11.10 25.13 0.14
N SER A 132 -11.07 24.58 1.34
CA SER A 132 -9.87 24.58 2.20
C SER A 132 -8.70 23.88 1.51
N ILE A 133 -8.92 22.67 0.95
CA ILE A 133 -7.85 21.94 0.23
C ILE A 133 -7.35 22.74 -0.96
N LEU A 134 -8.25 23.31 -1.76
CA LEU A 134 -7.89 24.11 -2.94
C LEU A 134 -7.15 25.40 -2.57
N ALA A 135 -7.46 26.01 -1.41
CA ALA A 135 -6.76 27.20 -0.93
C ALA A 135 -5.31 26.90 -0.54
N SER A 136 -5.05 25.70 -0.03
CA SER A 136 -3.72 25.23 0.40
C SER A 136 -2.90 24.55 -0.72
N GLU A 137 -3.31 24.66 -1.98
CA GLU A 137 -2.65 24.01 -3.14
C GLU A 137 -1.14 24.29 -3.18
N GLN A 138 -0.76 25.57 -3.11
CA GLN A 138 0.64 25.96 -3.20
C GLN A 138 1.46 25.41 -2.02
N THR A 139 0.92 25.47 -0.80
CA THR A 139 1.58 24.97 0.41
C THR A 139 1.81 23.47 0.33
N VAL A 140 0.79 22.71 -0.09
CA VAL A 140 0.88 21.25 -0.19
C VAL A 140 1.93 20.84 -1.23
N LEU A 141 1.95 21.51 -2.38
CA LEU A 141 2.91 21.24 -3.44
C LEU A 141 4.35 21.63 -3.06
N SER A 142 4.55 22.79 -2.42
CA SER A 142 5.90 23.20 -1.98
C SER A 142 6.45 22.23 -0.94
N LEU A 143 5.63 21.83 0.03
CA LEU A 143 6.05 20.92 1.09
C LEU A 143 6.38 19.51 0.57
N HIS A 144 5.62 18.98 -0.38
CA HIS A 144 5.96 17.71 -1.03
C HIS A 144 7.22 17.82 -1.89
N GLN A 145 7.46 18.97 -2.53
CA GLN A 145 8.70 19.22 -3.28
C GLN A 145 9.92 19.29 -2.35
N VAL A 146 9.81 20.03 -1.24
CA VAL A 146 10.85 20.08 -0.21
C VAL A 146 11.17 18.68 0.30
N ALA A 147 10.15 17.91 0.66
CA ALA A 147 10.34 16.55 1.13
C ALA A 147 10.96 15.62 0.07
N ALA A 148 10.60 15.77 -1.21
CA ALA A 148 11.23 15.01 -2.30
C ALA A 148 12.72 15.36 -2.44
N THR A 149 13.09 16.63 -2.37
CA THR A 149 14.50 17.05 -2.38
C THR A 149 15.24 16.55 -1.15
N LEU A 150 14.62 16.54 0.04
CA LEU A 150 15.21 15.96 1.25
C LEU A 150 15.40 14.45 1.13
N ALA A 151 14.46 13.73 0.50
CA ALA A 151 14.56 12.30 0.25
C ALA A 151 15.71 11.94 -0.71
N GLU A 152 16.14 12.87 -1.56
CA GLU A 152 17.32 12.73 -2.42
C GLU A 152 18.62 13.16 -1.71
N THR A 153 18.56 14.23 -0.90
CA THR A 153 19.74 14.84 -0.25
C THR A 153 20.20 14.05 0.99
N ILE A 154 19.28 13.53 1.79
CA ILE A 154 19.62 12.82 3.04
C ILE A 154 20.44 11.54 2.78
N PRO A 155 20.11 10.67 1.79
CA PRO A 155 20.96 9.54 1.46
C PRO A 155 22.36 9.94 1.00
N GLN A 156 22.51 11.06 0.28
CA GLN A 156 23.83 11.58 -0.10
C GLN A 156 24.63 12.00 1.15
N LEU A 157 23.98 12.71 2.09
CA LEU A 157 24.59 13.04 3.39
C LEU A 157 25.04 11.80 4.17
N GLN A 158 24.30 10.69 4.08
CA GLN A 158 24.68 9.43 4.73
C GLN A 158 25.93 8.82 4.11
N VAL A 159 26.00 8.76 2.78
CA VAL A 159 27.17 8.26 2.05
C VAL A 159 28.41 9.08 2.38
N GLU A 160 28.31 10.42 2.34
CA GLU A 160 29.44 11.28 2.68
C GLU A 160 29.87 11.10 4.15
N TYR A 161 28.93 10.87 5.08
CA TYR A 161 29.27 10.58 6.48
C TYR A 161 29.91 9.20 6.68
N GLU A 162 29.55 8.20 5.87
CA GLU A 162 30.23 6.90 5.86
C GLU A 162 31.69 7.06 5.42
N GLU A 163 31.95 7.85 4.37
CA GLU A 163 33.32 8.16 3.94
C GLU A 163 34.11 8.89 5.03
N VAL A 164 33.49 9.86 5.74
CA VAL A 164 34.12 10.51 6.90
C VAL A 164 34.49 9.49 7.98
N VAL A 165 33.63 8.52 8.28
CA VAL A 165 33.90 7.46 9.26
C VAL A 165 35.08 6.59 8.82
N ASP A 166 35.12 6.20 7.54
CA ASP A 166 36.21 5.39 6.98
C ASP A 166 37.56 6.13 7.04
N ILE A 167 37.62 7.39 6.62
CA ILE A 167 38.83 8.21 6.69
C ILE A 167 39.31 8.36 8.15
N LEU A 168 38.39 8.58 9.09
CA LEU A 168 38.72 8.70 10.52
C LEU A 168 39.29 7.39 11.09
N LEU A 169 38.75 6.23 10.68
CA LEU A 169 39.24 4.92 11.10
C LEU A 169 40.62 4.62 10.51
N GLU A 170 40.83 4.86 9.22
CA GLU A 170 42.10 4.61 8.53
C GLU A 170 43.25 5.47 9.08
N ASN A 171 42.95 6.69 9.51
CA ASN A 171 43.94 7.63 10.03
C ASN A 171 44.12 7.56 11.57
N GLY A 172 43.50 6.58 12.24
CA GLY A 172 43.65 6.38 13.68
C GLY A 172 43.08 7.51 14.53
N ALA A 173 41.97 8.12 14.09
CA ALA A 173 41.32 9.20 14.82
C ALA A 173 40.79 8.73 16.19
N PRO A 174 40.64 9.65 17.16
CA PRO A 174 40.05 9.35 18.46
C PRO A 174 38.65 8.69 18.34
N ALA A 175 38.39 7.68 19.18
CA ALA A 175 37.14 6.91 19.13
C ALA A 175 35.88 7.76 19.37
N ASP A 176 35.99 8.90 20.07
CA ASP A 176 34.91 9.86 20.24
C ASP A 176 34.53 10.53 18.91
N GLN A 177 35.49 10.83 18.03
CA GLN A 177 35.21 11.44 16.72
C GLN A 177 34.48 10.47 15.80
N VAL A 178 34.93 9.22 15.75
CA VAL A 178 34.30 8.15 14.97
C VAL A 178 32.86 7.91 15.44
N ALA A 179 32.66 7.82 16.76
CA ALA A 179 31.33 7.61 17.34
C ALA A 179 30.37 8.79 17.06
N VAL A 180 30.86 10.04 17.07
CA VAL A 180 30.06 11.22 16.74
C VAL A 180 29.67 11.21 15.26
N ALA A 181 30.61 10.91 14.35
CA ALA A 181 30.35 10.80 12.91
C ALA A 181 29.31 9.72 12.60
N GLN A 182 29.43 8.53 13.21
CA GLN A 182 28.48 7.43 13.01
C GLN A 182 27.07 7.78 13.53
N ARG A 183 26.97 8.50 14.65
CA ARG A 183 25.66 8.99 15.16
C ARG A 183 25.03 10.04 14.25
N GLN A 184 25.82 10.81 13.51
CA GLN A 184 25.28 11.79 12.56
C GLN A 184 24.58 11.11 11.38
N SER A 185 25.13 10.01 10.86
CA SER A 185 24.47 9.22 9.80
C SER A 185 23.06 8.73 10.24
N LEU A 186 22.95 8.23 11.48
CA LEU A 186 21.65 7.84 12.07
C LEU A 186 20.71 9.03 12.30
N LEU A 187 21.26 10.20 12.62
CA LEU A 187 20.47 11.41 12.81
C LEU A 187 19.90 11.89 11.47
N ALA A 188 20.65 11.78 10.37
CA ALA A 188 20.17 12.06 9.02
C ALA A 188 18.96 11.17 8.67
N GLU A 189 19.01 9.87 9.00
CA GLU A 189 17.88 8.95 8.81
C GLU A 189 16.64 9.39 9.60
N ARG A 190 16.82 9.81 10.85
CA ARG A 190 15.74 10.28 11.73
C ARG A 190 15.10 11.57 11.23
N ILE A 191 15.89 12.46 10.61
CA ILE A 191 15.41 13.67 9.93
C ILE A 191 14.45 13.29 8.80
N LEU A 192 14.85 12.39 7.90
CA LEU A 192 14.00 11.93 6.80
C LEU A 192 12.74 11.21 7.29
N GLY A 193 12.87 10.36 8.30
CA GLY A 193 11.74 9.68 8.93
C GLY A 193 10.71 10.66 9.53
N SER A 194 11.18 11.76 10.12
CA SER A 194 10.31 12.82 10.66
C SER A 194 9.58 13.57 9.53
N VAL A 195 10.25 13.91 8.43
CA VAL A 195 9.61 14.55 7.25
C VAL A 195 8.53 13.68 6.64
N ASN A 196 8.77 12.38 6.48
CA ASN A 196 7.77 11.45 5.93
C ASN A 196 6.52 11.36 6.83
N LYS A 197 6.68 11.47 8.16
CA LYS A 197 5.55 11.54 9.10
C LYS A 197 4.80 12.86 9.00
N VAL A 198 5.48 13.98 8.75
CA VAL A 198 4.82 15.26 8.45
C VAL A 198 3.95 15.12 7.21
N LEU A 199 4.47 14.54 6.12
CA LEU A 199 3.74 14.34 4.86
C LEU A 199 2.51 13.42 4.97
N ALA A 200 2.58 12.42 5.87
CA ALA A 200 1.43 11.58 6.17
C ALA A 200 0.26 12.40 6.75
N GLY A 201 0.57 13.47 7.48
CA GLY A 201 -0.38 14.46 7.99
C GLY A 201 -1.42 13.86 8.96
N ASP A 202 -0.99 12.92 9.79
CA ASP A 202 -1.77 12.37 10.89
C ASP A 202 -1.76 13.31 12.13
N GLU A 203 -2.44 12.94 13.22
CA GLU A 203 -2.49 13.74 14.46
C GLU A 203 -1.10 14.07 15.04
N ASN A 204 -0.07 13.30 14.69
CA ASN A 204 1.31 13.51 15.16
C ASN A 204 2.17 14.31 14.18
N SER A 205 1.62 14.76 13.05
CA SER A 205 2.34 15.51 12.02
C SER A 205 3.02 16.78 12.55
N VAL A 206 2.34 17.54 13.41
CA VAL A 206 2.92 18.73 14.07
C VAL A 206 4.09 18.35 14.99
N GLN A 207 3.95 17.26 15.77
CA GLN A 207 5.02 16.75 16.62
C GLN A 207 6.20 16.19 15.80
N ALA A 208 5.93 15.63 14.62
CA ALA A 208 6.94 15.17 13.69
C ALA A 208 7.71 16.36 13.09
N ALA A 209 7.04 17.47 12.78
CA ALA A 209 7.69 18.70 12.32
C ALA A 209 8.63 19.27 13.40
N ASP A 210 8.18 19.32 14.66
CA ASP A 210 9.01 19.71 15.81
C ASP A 210 10.24 18.80 15.98
N SER A 211 10.05 17.49 15.78
CA SER A 211 11.14 16.52 15.87
C SER A 211 12.14 16.69 14.73
N PHE A 212 11.66 16.89 13.50
CA PHE A 212 12.48 17.26 12.35
C PHE A 212 13.33 18.51 12.62
N GLY A 213 12.72 19.60 13.11
CA GLY A 213 13.45 20.84 13.40
C GLY A 213 14.51 20.68 14.49
N ARG A 214 14.21 19.93 15.57
CA ARG A 214 15.18 19.62 16.63
C ARG A 214 16.33 18.76 16.11
N ASP A 215 16.04 17.78 15.27
CA ASP A 215 17.03 16.86 14.72
C ASP A 215 17.95 17.55 13.72
N ALA A 216 17.39 18.36 12.82
CA ALA A 216 18.16 19.20 11.91
C ALA A 216 19.05 20.21 12.68
N SER A 217 18.51 20.88 13.71
CA SER A 217 19.31 21.78 14.55
C SER A 217 20.43 21.05 15.31
N LEU A 218 20.17 19.83 15.79
CA LEU A 218 21.20 19.01 16.41
C LEU A 218 22.27 18.59 15.40
N PHE A 219 21.87 18.18 14.19
CA PHE A 219 22.76 17.79 13.11
C PHE A 219 23.71 18.93 12.74
N GLY A 220 23.18 20.12 12.46
CA GLY A 220 23.99 21.30 12.15
C GLY A 220 24.97 21.68 13.27
N ARG A 221 24.55 21.59 14.53
CA ARG A 221 25.43 21.87 15.68
C ARG A 221 26.56 20.86 15.83
N VAL A 222 26.28 19.57 15.60
CA VAL A 222 27.29 18.50 15.66
C VAL A 222 28.26 18.63 14.48
N LEU A 223 27.75 18.84 13.26
CA LEU A 223 28.56 19.08 12.07
C LEU A 223 29.52 20.27 12.27
N LYS A 224 29.02 21.40 12.76
CA LYS A 224 29.86 22.56 13.13
C LYS A 224 30.86 22.21 14.22
N GLY A 225 30.44 21.44 15.23
CA GLY A 225 31.30 20.95 16.31
C GLY A 225 32.44 20.06 15.82
N MET A 226 32.22 19.23 14.81
CA MET A 226 33.27 18.41 14.19
C MET A 226 34.27 19.26 13.40
N LYS A 227 33.80 20.33 12.73
CA LYS A 227 34.66 21.25 11.96
C LYS A 227 35.48 22.22 12.82
N GLU A 228 34.89 22.76 13.88
CA GLU A 228 35.47 23.85 14.68
C GLU A 228 35.89 23.42 16.10
N GLY A 229 35.35 22.30 16.60
CA GLY A 229 35.42 21.89 18.00
C GLY A 229 34.27 22.47 18.84
N ASN A 230 33.68 21.67 19.72
CA ASN A 230 32.63 22.12 20.64
C ASN A 230 32.80 21.49 22.03
N ALA A 231 33.39 22.26 22.94
CA ALA A 231 33.67 21.82 24.31
C ALA A 231 32.39 21.56 25.14
N ALA A 232 31.29 22.26 24.86
CA ALA A 232 30.03 22.07 25.59
C ALA A 232 29.32 20.75 25.23
N MET A 233 29.56 20.23 24.02
CA MET A 233 29.03 18.96 23.55
C MET A 233 30.04 17.82 23.63
N SER A 234 31.24 18.07 24.17
CA SER A 234 32.37 17.14 24.18
C SER A 234 32.74 16.62 22.78
N ILE A 235 32.68 17.49 21.76
CA ILE A 235 33.04 17.15 20.38
C ILE A 235 34.43 17.73 20.07
N SER A 236 35.37 16.84 19.82
CA SER A 236 36.75 17.18 19.43
C SER A 236 36.80 17.59 17.96
N LYS A 237 37.55 18.66 17.63
CA LYS A 237 37.73 19.12 16.26
C LYS A 237 38.43 18.06 15.39
N VAL A 238 37.88 17.75 14.23
CA VAL A 238 38.51 16.89 13.21
C VAL A 238 39.66 17.66 12.55
N THR A 239 40.85 17.07 12.53
CA THR A 239 42.07 17.71 12.01
C THR A 239 42.61 17.08 10.74
N ASN A 240 42.13 15.89 10.36
CA ASN A 240 42.52 15.25 9.10
C ASN A 240 41.95 16.07 7.93
N ALA A 241 42.81 16.40 6.95
CA ALA A 241 42.44 17.29 5.85
C ALA A 241 41.35 16.69 4.94
N GLU A 242 41.44 15.40 4.62
CA GLU A 242 40.49 14.70 3.75
C GLU A 242 39.11 14.57 4.41
N ALA A 243 39.08 14.25 5.71
CA ALA A 243 37.83 14.23 6.48
C ALA A 243 37.21 15.63 6.60
N VAL A 244 38.02 16.69 6.72
CA VAL A 244 37.52 18.07 6.75
C VAL A 244 36.91 18.49 5.41
N ASP A 245 37.49 18.07 4.29
CA ASP A 245 36.96 18.34 2.95
C ASP A 245 35.58 17.69 2.78
N ARG A 246 35.41 16.41 3.17
CA ARG A 246 34.10 15.75 3.19
C ARG A 246 33.09 16.41 4.13
N LEU A 247 33.53 16.86 5.31
CA LEU A 247 32.67 17.64 6.22
C LEU A 247 32.27 19.01 5.64
N ASN A 248 33.00 19.57 4.67
CA ASN A 248 32.58 20.77 3.95
C ASN A 248 31.50 20.44 2.92
N GLU A 249 31.66 19.36 2.15
CA GLU A 249 30.65 18.88 1.20
C GLU A 249 29.32 18.54 1.91
N ILE A 250 29.39 17.85 3.05
CA ILE A 250 28.24 17.60 3.93
C ILE A 250 27.59 18.91 4.39
N ALA A 251 28.38 19.95 4.69
CA ALA A 251 27.84 21.23 5.12
C ALA A 251 27.11 21.98 4.00
N GLU A 252 27.58 21.88 2.77
CA GLU A 252 26.90 22.42 1.59
C GLU A 252 25.60 21.68 1.33
N LEU A 253 25.61 20.35 1.33
CA LEU A 253 24.40 19.53 1.17
C LEU A 253 23.37 19.78 2.29
N PHE A 254 23.85 19.98 3.52
CA PHE A 254 22.99 20.24 4.68
C PHE A 254 22.37 21.65 4.69
N GLU A 255 22.89 22.60 3.92
CA GLU A 255 22.36 23.97 3.87
C GLU A 255 20.89 23.99 3.43
N PHE A 256 20.53 23.16 2.46
CA PHE A 256 19.14 22.97 2.03
C PHE A 256 18.26 22.41 3.15
N VAL A 257 18.75 21.40 3.88
CA VAL A 257 18.02 20.77 4.99
C VAL A 257 17.75 21.78 6.09
N SER A 258 18.76 22.58 6.46
CA SER A 258 18.61 23.63 7.47
C SER A 258 17.68 24.75 7.01
N GLY A 259 17.74 25.15 5.74
CA GLY A 259 16.86 26.17 5.17
C GLY A 259 15.40 25.74 5.07
N SER A 260 15.15 24.43 4.98
CA SER A 260 13.81 23.85 4.90
C SER A 260 13.11 23.71 6.26
N VAL A 261 13.82 23.91 7.39
CA VAL A 261 13.27 23.71 8.74
C VAL A 261 12.08 24.62 9.01
N ASP A 262 12.24 25.91 8.75
CA ASP A 262 11.20 26.90 9.05
C ASP A 262 9.97 26.69 8.15
N GLU A 263 10.18 26.36 6.87
CA GLU A 263 9.09 26.08 5.93
C GLU A 263 8.25 24.87 6.38
N ILE A 264 8.89 23.76 6.78
CA ILE A 264 8.17 22.56 7.26
C ILE A 264 7.43 22.84 8.57
N LEU A 265 8.05 23.57 9.51
CA LEU A 265 7.42 23.89 10.80
C LEU A 265 6.19 24.80 10.62
N GLU A 266 6.30 25.84 9.80
CA GLU A 266 5.24 26.82 9.58
C GLU A 266 4.06 26.23 8.79
N THR A 267 4.33 25.35 7.84
CA THR A 267 3.30 24.77 6.95
C THR A 267 2.69 23.46 7.48
N SER A 268 3.31 22.79 8.46
CA SER A 268 2.81 21.53 9.03
C SER A 268 1.36 21.58 9.57
N PRO A 269 0.90 22.65 10.26
CA PRO A 269 -0.48 22.71 10.75
C PRO A 269 -1.50 22.85 9.61
N GLU A 270 -1.11 23.52 8.52
CA GLU A 270 -1.95 23.65 7.33
C GLU A 270 -2.09 22.30 6.61
N LEU A 271 -1.00 21.53 6.48
CA LEU A 271 -1.05 20.19 5.89
C LEU A 271 -1.95 19.23 6.70
N PHE A 272 -1.89 19.30 8.04
CA PHE A 272 -2.80 18.55 8.90
C PHE A 272 -4.28 18.88 8.61
N GLN A 273 -4.61 20.17 8.50
CA GLN A 273 -5.99 20.60 8.16
C GLN A 273 -6.41 20.11 6.77
N VAL A 274 -5.52 20.11 5.79
CA VAL A 274 -5.78 19.57 4.43
C VAL A 274 -6.10 18.07 4.49
N ARG A 275 -5.36 17.30 5.27
CA ARG A 275 -5.61 15.86 5.44
C ARG A 275 -6.90 15.57 6.19
N GLU A 276 -7.19 16.34 7.24
CA GLU A 276 -8.46 16.25 7.96
C GLU A 276 -9.65 16.59 7.06
N ALA A 277 -9.53 17.64 6.25
CA ALA A 277 -10.52 18.01 5.25
C ALA A 277 -10.73 16.90 4.21
N ALA A 278 -9.65 16.28 3.70
CA ALA A 278 -9.74 15.17 2.75
C ALA A 278 -10.43 13.94 3.37
N ASN A 279 -10.12 13.60 4.62
CA ASN A 279 -10.79 12.52 5.36
C ASN A 279 -12.27 12.81 5.58
N THR A 280 -12.61 14.06 5.92
CA THR A 280 -13.99 14.51 6.08
C THR A 280 -14.76 14.43 4.77
N ILE A 281 -14.14 14.83 3.66
CA ILE A 281 -14.73 14.68 2.32
C ILE A 281 -14.92 13.20 1.99
N PHE A 282 -13.92 12.35 2.22
CA PHE A 282 -14.01 10.93 1.92
C PHE A 282 -15.19 10.27 2.66
N GLY A 283 -15.29 10.46 3.99
CA GLY A 283 -16.41 9.95 4.78
C GLY A 283 -17.75 10.57 4.40
N GLY A 284 -17.79 11.90 4.24
CA GLY A 284 -19.01 12.62 3.86
C GLY A 284 -19.51 12.31 2.45
N SER A 285 -18.62 11.95 1.52
CA SER A 285 -18.97 11.65 0.13
C SER A 285 -19.83 10.40 -0.02
N GLN A 286 -19.67 9.42 0.87
CA GLN A 286 -20.50 8.20 0.89
C GLN A 286 -21.93 8.55 1.33
N THR A 287 -22.06 9.34 2.39
CA THR A 287 -23.37 9.82 2.84
C THR A 287 -24.04 10.71 1.80
N LEU A 288 -23.27 11.59 1.15
CA LEU A 288 -23.76 12.44 0.06
C LEU A 288 -24.18 11.61 -1.16
N LEU A 289 -23.44 10.55 -1.49
CA LEU A 289 -23.81 9.60 -2.55
C LEU A 289 -25.16 8.94 -2.26
N ASP A 290 -25.37 8.45 -1.04
CA ASP A 290 -26.62 7.81 -0.64
C ASP A 290 -27.79 8.79 -0.67
N LYS A 291 -27.61 10.00 -0.14
CA LYS A 291 -28.64 11.05 -0.17
C LYS A 291 -28.93 11.54 -1.58
N ALA A 292 -27.92 11.68 -2.44
CA ALA A 292 -28.11 12.00 -3.85
C ALA A 292 -28.80 10.86 -4.61
N SER A 293 -28.54 9.60 -4.24
CA SER A 293 -29.26 8.43 -4.76
C SER A 293 -30.73 8.47 -4.35
N ASN A 294 -31.02 8.79 -3.09
CA ASN A 294 -32.39 8.95 -2.59
C ASN A 294 -33.12 10.12 -3.26
N LEU A 295 -32.41 11.21 -3.56
CA LEU A 295 -32.94 12.33 -4.34
C LEU A 295 -33.27 11.90 -5.78
N ALA A 296 -32.37 11.18 -6.45
CA ALA A 296 -32.61 10.63 -7.79
C ALA A 296 -33.83 9.69 -7.81
N ASN A 297 -33.93 8.77 -6.83
CA ASN A 297 -35.09 7.90 -6.66
C ASN A 297 -36.38 8.70 -6.36
N GLY A 298 -36.26 9.83 -5.65
CA GLY A 298 -37.38 10.77 -5.43
C GLY A 298 -37.91 11.35 -6.73
N PHE A 299 -37.03 11.71 -7.67
CA PHE A 299 -37.42 12.15 -9.01
C PHE A 299 -38.00 11.02 -9.87
N GLU A 300 -37.49 9.79 -9.73
CA GLU A 300 -38.01 8.62 -10.44
C GLU A 300 -39.43 8.24 -9.98
N ASN A 301 -39.67 8.24 -8.66
CA ASN A 301 -41.00 8.02 -8.07
C ASN A 301 -42.02 9.10 -8.46
N LEU A 302 -41.57 10.34 -8.71
CA LEU A 302 -42.43 11.42 -9.23
C LEU A 302 -42.91 11.16 -10.66
N ALA A 303 -42.12 10.46 -11.47
CA ALA A 303 -42.49 10.08 -12.83
C ALA A 303 -43.55 8.95 -12.82
N GLU A 304 -43.43 7.99 -11.90
CA GLU A 304 -44.37 6.86 -11.77
C GLU A 304 -45.71 7.23 -11.11
N GLY A 305 -45.72 8.20 -10.18
CA GLY A 305 -46.91 8.55 -9.39
C GLY A 305 -48.04 9.32 -10.11
N ARG A 306 -47.88 9.72 -11.39
CA ARG A 306 -48.84 10.60 -12.10
C ARG A 306 -49.94 9.85 -12.87
N VAL A 307 -50.45 8.77 -12.30
CA VAL A 307 -51.53 7.92 -12.86
C VAL A 307 -52.84 8.70 -13.14
N PHE A 308 -53.07 9.81 -12.43
CA PHE A 308 -54.30 10.60 -12.53
C PHE A 308 -54.44 11.38 -13.85
N ASN A 309 -53.33 11.78 -14.48
CA ASN A 309 -53.37 12.47 -15.78
C ASN A 309 -53.47 11.52 -16.99
N GLN A 310 -53.08 10.25 -16.85
CA GLN A 310 -53.26 9.23 -17.89
C GLN A 310 -54.73 8.82 -18.04
N VAL A 311 -55.49 8.75 -16.94
CA VAL A 311 -56.94 8.46 -16.96
C VAL A 311 -57.73 9.61 -17.63
N ALA A 312 -57.33 10.86 -17.43
CA ALA A 312 -57.93 12.02 -18.10
C ALA A 312 -57.75 11.98 -19.63
N SER A 313 -56.58 11.54 -20.12
CA SER A 313 -56.29 11.35 -21.55
C SER A 313 -57.14 10.24 -22.18
N VAL A 314 -57.34 9.13 -21.46
CA VAL A 314 -58.20 8.02 -21.92
C VAL A 314 -59.68 8.45 -21.93
N ALA A 315 -60.14 9.19 -20.93
CA ALA A 315 -61.51 9.71 -20.87
C ALA A 315 -61.81 10.74 -21.97
N LEU A 316 -60.87 11.65 -22.28
CA LEU A 316 -60.99 12.60 -23.39
C LEU A 316 -60.92 11.90 -24.77
N GLY A 317 -60.11 10.84 -24.88
CA GLY A 317 -60.06 9.97 -26.07
C GLY A 317 -61.38 9.25 -26.34
N ILE A 318 -62.04 8.72 -25.30
CA ILE A 318 -63.38 8.10 -25.39
C ILE A 318 -64.45 9.15 -25.75
N LEU A 319 -64.37 10.37 -25.23
CA LEU A 319 -65.26 11.49 -25.59
C LEU A 319 -65.10 11.94 -27.05
N ALA A 320 -63.87 12.01 -27.56
CA ALA A 320 -63.58 12.34 -28.95
C ALA A 320 -64.05 11.23 -29.92
N LEU A 321 -63.83 9.96 -29.56
CA LEU A 321 -64.36 8.80 -30.29
C LEU A 321 -65.90 8.79 -30.30
N GLY A 322 -66.54 9.07 -29.16
CA GLY A 322 -68.00 9.19 -29.06
C GLY A 322 -68.57 10.33 -29.93
N ALA A 323 -67.89 11.48 -29.99
CA ALA A 323 -68.28 12.59 -30.85
C ALA A 323 -68.07 12.29 -32.34
N ILE A 324 -66.99 11.59 -32.73
CA ILE A 324 -66.74 11.12 -34.10
C ILE A 324 -67.82 10.12 -34.55
N ILE A 325 -68.21 9.18 -33.69
CA ILE A 325 -69.26 8.19 -33.99
C ILE A 325 -70.64 8.86 -34.12
N LEU A 326 -70.94 9.89 -33.30
CA LEU A 326 -72.18 10.67 -33.38
C LEU A 326 -72.21 11.59 -34.62
N ILE A 327 -71.09 12.22 -34.98
CA ILE A 327 -70.95 13.01 -36.22
C ILE A 327 -71.08 12.08 -37.43
N GLY A 328 -70.51 10.86 -37.39
CA GLY A 328 -70.68 9.83 -38.41
C GLY A 328 -72.13 9.37 -38.57
N LEU A 329 -72.86 9.13 -37.48
CA LEU A 329 -74.28 8.74 -37.52
C LEU A 329 -75.22 9.86 -38.01
N VAL A 330 -74.86 11.13 -37.80
CA VAL A 330 -75.63 12.29 -38.30
C VAL A 330 -75.24 12.63 -39.74
N MET A 331 -73.96 12.53 -40.13
CA MET A 331 -73.52 12.65 -41.52
C MET A 331 -74.08 11.52 -42.39
N VAL A 332 -74.17 10.28 -41.92
CA VAL A 332 -74.79 9.18 -42.70
C VAL A 332 -76.28 9.42 -42.97
N ARG A 333 -76.98 10.18 -42.12
CA ARG A 333 -78.37 10.61 -42.37
C ARG A 333 -78.49 11.82 -43.32
N GLU A 334 -77.44 12.60 -43.51
CA GLU A 334 -77.42 13.81 -44.35
C GLU A 334 -76.72 13.59 -45.72
N THR A 335 -75.77 12.65 -45.80
CA THR A 335 -75.06 12.23 -47.02
C THR A 335 -75.92 11.33 -47.92
N ASN A 336 -76.98 10.71 -47.38
CA ASN A 336 -77.99 9.98 -48.16
C ASN A 336 -78.90 10.87 -49.04
N ARG A 337 -78.69 12.20 -49.08
CA ARG A 337 -79.43 13.14 -49.96
C ARG A 337 -78.56 13.85 -51.01
N ARG A 338 -77.28 13.50 -51.15
CA ARG A 338 -76.38 14.00 -52.22
C ARG A 338 -75.55 12.88 -52.87
N LEU A 339 -76.22 11.76 -53.17
CA LEU A 339 -75.71 10.70 -54.03
C LEU A 339 -76.65 10.50 -55.23
N ALA A 340 -76.85 11.57 -56.01
CA ALA A 340 -77.64 11.52 -57.25
C ALA A 340 -77.10 12.42 -58.37
N GLU A 341 -75.85 12.88 -58.29
CA GLU A 341 -75.21 13.67 -59.35
C GLU A 341 -73.75 13.26 -59.59
N THR A 342 -73.45 11.96 -59.65
CA THR A 342 -72.27 11.46 -60.42
C THR A 342 -72.36 9.96 -60.72
N ALA A 343 -73.55 9.50 -61.13
CA ALA A 343 -73.78 8.11 -61.53
C ALA A 343 -73.47 7.84 -63.02
N GLU A 344 -72.62 8.66 -63.66
CA GLU A 344 -72.24 8.48 -65.08
C GLU A 344 -70.71 8.38 -65.29
N LYS A 345 -69.91 8.31 -64.21
CA LYS A 345 -68.49 7.91 -64.25
C LYS A 345 -68.20 6.56 -63.57
N ASN A 346 -69.19 5.96 -62.89
CA ASN A 346 -68.97 4.82 -61.99
C ASN A 346 -68.96 3.45 -62.67
N GLU A 347 -69.52 3.30 -63.86
CA GLU A 347 -69.62 1.98 -64.53
C GLU A 347 -68.29 1.54 -65.18
N ARG A 348 -67.48 2.48 -65.67
CA ARG A 348 -66.12 2.20 -66.16
C ARG A 348 -65.11 2.05 -65.02
N ASN A 349 -65.24 2.84 -63.96
CA ASN A 349 -64.37 2.75 -62.79
C ASN A 349 -64.62 1.48 -61.96
N GLN A 350 -65.87 1.01 -61.83
CA GLN A 350 -66.17 -0.23 -61.11
C GLN A 350 -65.58 -1.47 -61.79
N ALA A 351 -65.60 -1.55 -63.11
CA ALA A 351 -64.97 -2.67 -63.83
C ALA A 351 -63.44 -2.67 -63.68
N ALA A 352 -62.80 -1.50 -63.79
CA ALA A 352 -61.35 -1.36 -63.61
C ALA A 352 -60.91 -1.63 -62.15
N ILE A 353 -61.68 -1.17 -61.15
CA ILE A 353 -61.42 -1.43 -59.73
C ILE A 353 -61.65 -2.90 -59.37
N LEU A 354 -62.70 -3.55 -59.88
CA LEU A 354 -62.94 -4.98 -59.63
C LEU A 354 -61.82 -5.84 -60.23
N ARG A 355 -61.33 -5.49 -61.43
CA ARG A 355 -60.17 -6.16 -62.03
C ARG A 355 -58.90 -5.94 -61.21
N LEU A 356 -58.63 -4.71 -60.75
CA LEU A 356 -57.49 -4.44 -59.87
C LEU A 356 -57.61 -5.18 -58.53
N LEU A 357 -58.81 -5.26 -57.94
CA LEU A 357 -59.06 -6.01 -56.71
C LEU A 357 -58.89 -7.53 -56.89
N ASP A 358 -59.24 -8.06 -58.06
CA ASP A 358 -59.05 -9.47 -58.43
C ASP A 358 -57.55 -9.77 -58.65
N GLU A 359 -56.83 -8.89 -59.36
CA GLU A 359 -55.38 -9.02 -59.63
C GLU A 359 -54.52 -8.89 -58.36
N ILE A 360 -55.02 -8.28 -57.28
CA ILE A 360 -54.31 -8.15 -55.99
C ILE A 360 -54.95 -8.99 -54.87
N ALA A 361 -55.95 -9.83 -55.17
CA ALA A 361 -56.64 -10.62 -54.16
C ALA A 361 -55.66 -11.54 -53.41
N ASP A 362 -54.76 -12.19 -54.15
CA ASP A 362 -53.76 -13.11 -53.60
C ASP A 362 -52.65 -12.38 -52.79
N LEU A 363 -52.51 -11.05 -52.96
CA LEU A 363 -51.59 -10.24 -52.14
C LEU A 363 -52.00 -10.26 -50.66
N ALA A 364 -53.31 -10.33 -50.37
CA ALA A 364 -53.83 -10.41 -49.01
C ALA A 364 -53.47 -11.72 -48.30
N ASP A 365 -53.23 -12.80 -49.07
CA ASP A 365 -52.78 -14.09 -48.59
C ASP A 365 -51.24 -14.20 -48.53
N GLY A 366 -50.53 -13.09 -48.76
CA GLY A 366 -49.07 -13.01 -48.71
C GLY A 366 -48.37 -13.45 -49.99
N ASP A 367 -49.09 -13.61 -51.10
CA ASP A 367 -48.46 -13.91 -52.39
C ASP A 367 -47.85 -12.65 -52.98
N LEU A 368 -46.54 -12.46 -52.79
CA LEU A 368 -45.79 -11.34 -53.38
C LEU A 368 -45.34 -11.65 -54.80
N THR A 369 -45.75 -12.76 -55.44
CA THR A 369 -45.41 -13.03 -56.85
C THR A 369 -46.33 -12.30 -57.82
N VAL A 370 -47.46 -11.81 -57.34
CA VAL A 370 -48.47 -11.10 -58.15
C VAL A 370 -47.99 -9.71 -58.59
N ALA A 371 -48.54 -9.24 -59.70
CA ALA A 371 -48.33 -7.90 -60.23
C ALA A 371 -49.64 -7.37 -60.83
N ALA A 372 -50.03 -6.17 -60.45
CA ALA A 372 -51.19 -5.49 -61.01
C ALA A 372 -50.88 -4.96 -62.41
N THR A 373 -51.80 -5.13 -63.36
CA THR A 373 -51.63 -4.67 -64.74
C THR A 373 -51.77 -3.15 -64.81
N VAL A 374 -50.72 -2.44 -65.24
CA VAL A 374 -50.76 -0.98 -65.41
C VAL A 374 -51.46 -0.62 -66.73
N THR A 375 -52.59 0.08 -66.64
CA THR A 375 -53.39 0.57 -67.79
C THR A 375 -53.33 2.10 -67.90
N GLU A 376 -53.71 2.69 -69.04
CA GLU A 376 -53.75 4.17 -69.21
C GLU A 376 -54.94 4.87 -68.54
N ASP A 377 -55.77 4.15 -67.79
CA ASP A 377 -56.96 4.68 -67.12
C ASP A 377 -56.66 5.18 -65.68
N PHE A 378 -57.69 5.66 -64.98
CA PHE A 378 -57.54 6.21 -63.62
C PHE A 378 -56.97 5.20 -62.61
N THR A 379 -57.10 3.87 -62.85
CA THR A 379 -56.56 2.83 -61.97
C THR A 379 -55.10 2.49 -62.26
N GLY A 380 -54.53 2.88 -63.41
CA GLY A 380 -53.13 2.64 -63.76
C GLY A 380 -52.12 3.21 -62.76
N ALA A 381 -52.33 4.45 -62.30
CA ALA A 381 -51.49 5.06 -61.27
C ALA A 381 -51.60 4.36 -59.90
N ILE A 382 -52.74 3.72 -59.63
CA ILE A 382 -52.98 2.93 -58.41
C ILE A 382 -52.27 1.57 -58.53
N ALA A 383 -52.39 0.91 -59.69
CA ALA A 383 -51.68 -0.34 -59.98
C ALA A 383 -50.16 -0.16 -59.90
N ASP A 384 -49.62 0.93 -60.44
CA ASP A 384 -48.20 1.28 -60.35
C ASP A 384 -47.75 1.49 -58.90
N SER A 385 -48.54 2.22 -58.10
CA SER A 385 -48.26 2.42 -56.66
C SER A 385 -48.34 1.12 -55.86
N ILE A 386 -49.24 0.20 -56.23
CA ILE A 386 -49.34 -1.13 -55.62
C ILE A 386 -48.13 -1.99 -55.99
N ASN A 387 -47.73 -2.04 -57.27
CA ASN A 387 -46.54 -2.77 -57.70
C ASN A 387 -45.28 -2.25 -57.00
N TYR A 388 -45.10 -0.93 -56.89
CA TYR A 388 -44.02 -0.35 -56.11
C TYR A 388 -44.06 -0.80 -54.64
N SER A 389 -45.26 -0.86 -54.04
CA SER A 389 -45.42 -1.35 -52.66
C SER A 389 -45.09 -2.84 -52.53
N ILE A 390 -45.48 -3.67 -53.52
CA ILE A 390 -45.13 -5.10 -53.58
C ILE A 390 -43.61 -5.27 -53.68
N ASP A 391 -42.93 -4.50 -54.53
CA ASP A 391 -41.47 -4.54 -54.68
C ASP A 391 -40.76 -4.13 -53.39
N GLN A 392 -41.22 -3.07 -52.71
CA GLN A 392 -40.70 -2.69 -51.41
C GLN A 392 -40.97 -3.75 -50.31
N LEU A 393 -42.11 -4.44 -50.38
CA LEU A 393 -42.40 -5.57 -49.47
C LEU A 393 -41.51 -6.79 -49.77
N ARG A 394 -41.22 -7.09 -51.04
CA ARG A 394 -40.28 -8.16 -51.44
C ARG A 394 -38.89 -7.88 -50.88
N GLU A 395 -38.36 -6.68 -51.12
CA GLU A 395 -37.05 -6.25 -50.61
C GLU A 395 -36.99 -6.32 -49.07
N LEU A 396 -38.06 -5.90 -48.39
CA LEU A 396 -38.17 -5.98 -46.94
C LEU A 396 -38.18 -7.44 -46.44
N VAL A 397 -38.99 -8.32 -47.03
CA VAL A 397 -39.08 -9.74 -46.65
C VAL A 397 -37.76 -10.46 -46.89
N GLU A 398 -37.09 -10.21 -48.01
CA GLU A 398 -35.77 -10.75 -48.33
C GLU A 398 -34.72 -10.27 -47.31
N THR A 399 -34.70 -8.96 -47.03
CA THR A 399 -33.79 -8.37 -46.03
C THR A 399 -34.03 -8.95 -44.64
N ILE A 400 -35.29 -9.13 -44.22
CA ILE A 400 -35.62 -9.74 -42.92
C ILE A 400 -35.15 -11.20 -42.87
N ASN A 401 -35.35 -11.98 -43.94
CA ASN A 401 -34.93 -13.38 -43.98
C ASN A 401 -33.39 -13.50 -43.89
N LEU A 402 -32.65 -12.71 -44.68
CA LEU A 402 -31.18 -12.65 -44.63
C LEU A 402 -30.68 -12.22 -43.24
N THR A 403 -31.26 -11.16 -42.68
CA THR A 403 -30.88 -10.64 -41.36
C THR A 403 -31.18 -11.67 -40.26
N ALA A 404 -32.33 -12.35 -40.31
CA ALA A 404 -32.70 -13.38 -39.34
C ALA A 404 -31.72 -14.57 -39.38
N VAL A 405 -31.27 -15.00 -40.56
CA VAL A 405 -30.24 -16.04 -40.71
C VAL A 405 -28.91 -15.59 -40.11
N GLN A 406 -28.47 -14.37 -40.40
CA GLN A 406 -27.23 -13.81 -39.84
C GLN A 406 -27.29 -13.70 -38.32
N VAL A 407 -28.41 -13.22 -37.76
CA VAL A 407 -28.62 -13.13 -36.31
C VAL A 407 -28.62 -14.51 -35.65
N ALA A 408 -29.28 -15.50 -36.26
CA ALA A 408 -29.30 -16.87 -35.72
C ALA A 408 -27.91 -17.49 -35.69
N ALA A 409 -27.11 -17.31 -36.75
CA ALA A 409 -25.73 -17.81 -36.82
C ALA A 409 -24.83 -17.12 -35.77
N ALA A 410 -24.87 -15.79 -35.68
CA ALA A 410 -24.11 -15.03 -34.69
C ALA A 410 -24.51 -15.39 -33.25
N ALA A 411 -25.79 -15.63 -33.00
CA ALA A 411 -26.28 -16.10 -31.71
C ALA A 411 -25.73 -17.50 -31.38
N GLN A 412 -25.73 -18.46 -32.31
CA GLN A 412 -25.16 -19.79 -32.05
C GLN A 412 -23.66 -19.74 -31.74
N GLU A 413 -22.89 -18.94 -32.47
CA GLU A 413 -21.46 -18.74 -32.21
C GLU A 413 -21.20 -18.10 -30.84
N THR A 414 -21.97 -17.06 -30.51
CA THR A 414 -21.89 -16.38 -29.21
C THR A 414 -22.28 -17.32 -28.06
N GLN A 415 -23.28 -18.19 -28.27
CA GLN A 415 -23.69 -19.18 -27.28
C GLN A 415 -22.58 -20.20 -27.00
N ALA A 416 -21.93 -20.71 -28.05
CA ALA A 416 -20.81 -21.64 -27.92
C ALA A 416 -19.64 -20.99 -27.17
N THR A 417 -19.31 -19.73 -27.50
CA THR A 417 -18.27 -18.95 -26.83
C THR A 417 -18.58 -18.76 -25.34
N ALA A 418 -19.84 -18.43 -25.01
CA ALA A 418 -20.28 -18.34 -23.62
C ALA A 418 -20.16 -19.69 -22.88
N MET A 419 -20.55 -20.80 -23.49
CA MET A 419 -20.39 -22.11 -22.86
C MET A 419 -18.93 -22.46 -22.58
N HIS A 420 -18.03 -22.19 -23.54
CA HIS A 420 -16.58 -22.38 -23.32
C HIS A 420 -16.02 -21.48 -22.20
N LEU A 421 -16.47 -20.23 -22.11
CA LEU A 421 -16.06 -19.32 -21.04
C LEU A 421 -16.55 -19.79 -19.66
N ALA A 422 -17.74 -20.40 -19.58
CA ALA A 422 -18.25 -20.98 -18.35
C ALA A 422 -17.40 -22.19 -17.90
N GLU A 423 -17.01 -23.06 -18.83
CA GLU A 423 -16.11 -24.19 -18.58
C GLU A 423 -14.71 -23.72 -18.13
N ALA A 424 -14.15 -22.71 -18.81
CA ALA A 424 -12.88 -22.11 -18.43
C ALA A 424 -12.92 -21.48 -17.03
N SER A 425 -14.05 -20.84 -16.68
CA SER A 425 -14.25 -20.27 -15.34
C SER A 425 -14.29 -21.35 -14.26
N GLU A 426 -14.89 -22.51 -14.54
CA GLU A 426 -14.89 -23.65 -13.60
C GLU A 426 -13.48 -24.20 -13.39
N HIS A 427 -12.70 -24.35 -14.45
CA HIS A 427 -11.28 -24.73 -14.34
C HIS A 427 -10.47 -23.71 -13.54
N GLN A 428 -10.69 -22.41 -13.79
CA GLN A 428 -10.04 -21.35 -13.04
C GLN A 428 -10.38 -21.42 -11.54
N ALA A 429 -11.63 -21.72 -11.19
CA ALA A 429 -12.04 -21.90 -9.79
C ALA A 429 -11.29 -23.05 -9.10
N GLN A 430 -11.02 -24.15 -9.80
CA GLN A 430 -10.22 -25.26 -9.26
C GLN A 430 -8.77 -24.86 -9.01
N GLU A 431 -8.15 -24.13 -9.94
CA GLU A 431 -6.78 -23.62 -9.79
C GLU A 431 -6.67 -22.63 -8.62
N ILE A 432 -7.66 -21.75 -8.44
CA ILE A 432 -7.71 -20.81 -7.30
C ILE A 432 -7.83 -21.57 -5.97
N ALA A 433 -8.63 -22.63 -5.91
CA ALA A 433 -8.73 -23.46 -4.72
C ALA A 433 -7.39 -24.15 -4.39
N GLY A 434 -6.68 -24.66 -5.40
CA GLY A 434 -5.35 -25.23 -5.26
C GLY A 434 -4.31 -24.20 -4.76
N ALA A 435 -4.31 -23.01 -5.35
CA ALA A 435 -3.44 -21.91 -4.93
C ALA A 435 -3.72 -21.48 -3.49
N SER A 436 -5.00 -21.37 -3.11
CA SER A 436 -5.42 -21.03 -1.75
C SER A 436 -4.92 -22.04 -0.72
N ALA A 437 -4.99 -23.34 -1.03
CA ALA A 437 -4.46 -24.39 -0.17
C ALA A 437 -2.93 -24.28 0.02
N ALA A 438 -2.19 -24.04 -1.07
CA ALA A 438 -0.74 -23.86 -1.02
C ALA A 438 -0.32 -22.61 -0.23
N ILE A 439 -1.09 -21.52 -0.32
CA ILE A 439 -0.85 -20.30 0.49
C ILE A 439 -1.09 -20.57 1.97
N ASN A 440 -2.10 -21.35 2.31
CA ASN A 440 -2.37 -21.71 3.70
C ASN A 440 -1.25 -22.60 4.28
N GLU A 441 -0.75 -23.56 3.51
CA GLU A 441 0.41 -24.37 3.90
C GLU A 441 1.68 -23.51 4.06
N MET A 442 1.88 -22.54 3.16
CA MET A 442 2.96 -21.56 3.28
C MET A 442 2.86 -20.75 4.58
N ALA A 443 1.66 -20.30 4.96
CA ALA A 443 1.45 -19.57 6.21
C ALA A 443 1.85 -20.40 7.44
N VAL A 444 1.48 -21.69 7.47
CA VAL A 444 1.88 -22.62 8.54
C VAL A 444 3.40 -22.80 8.56
N SER A 445 4.04 -22.95 7.40
CA SER A 445 5.50 -23.09 7.31
C SER A 445 6.23 -21.85 7.81
N ILE A 446 5.73 -20.65 7.49
CA ILE A 446 6.29 -19.38 7.95
C ILE A 446 6.17 -19.24 9.47
N ASP A 447 5.05 -19.66 10.06
CA ASP A 447 4.87 -19.64 11.51
C ASP A 447 5.89 -20.55 12.21
N GLN A 448 6.14 -21.74 11.64
CA GLN A 448 7.18 -22.65 12.14
C GLN A 448 8.59 -22.03 12.03
N VAL A 449 8.91 -21.34 10.93
CA VAL A 449 10.18 -20.63 10.78
C VAL A 449 10.33 -19.53 11.83
N SER A 450 9.26 -18.78 12.10
CA SER A 450 9.24 -17.75 13.15
C SER A 450 9.50 -18.35 14.53
N ALA A 451 8.86 -19.49 14.85
CA ALA A 451 9.08 -20.19 16.12
C ALA A 451 10.53 -20.69 16.27
N ASN A 452 11.06 -21.33 15.22
CA ASN A 452 12.44 -21.82 15.18
C ASN A 452 13.46 -20.69 15.30
N ALA A 453 13.18 -19.53 14.69
CA ALA A 453 14.01 -18.33 14.86
C ALA A 453 13.98 -17.85 16.31
N SER A 454 12.81 -17.76 16.95
CA SER A 454 12.71 -17.36 18.36
C SER A 454 13.50 -18.29 19.29
N GLU A 455 13.43 -19.59 19.07
CA GLU A 455 14.22 -20.57 19.85
C GLU A 455 15.72 -20.40 19.61
N SER A 456 16.13 -20.23 18.35
CA SER A 456 17.54 -20.02 17.98
C SER A 456 18.11 -18.74 18.61
N SER A 457 17.29 -17.68 18.72
CA SER A 457 17.69 -16.43 19.37
C SER A 457 18.00 -16.65 20.85
N ALA A 458 17.12 -17.39 21.55
CA ALA A 458 17.33 -17.72 22.95
C ALA A 458 18.60 -18.56 23.17
N VAL A 459 18.92 -19.47 22.23
CA VAL A 459 20.18 -20.23 22.26
C VAL A 459 21.39 -19.33 22.04
N ALA A 460 21.32 -18.38 21.10
CA ALA A 460 22.40 -17.43 20.85
C ALA A 460 22.66 -16.52 22.06
N GLU A 461 21.62 -16.00 22.71
CA GLU A 461 21.72 -15.23 23.95
C GLU A 461 22.35 -16.03 25.09
N ARG A 462 21.96 -17.31 25.22
CA ARG A 462 22.57 -18.22 26.19
C ARG A 462 24.06 -18.46 25.91
N SER A 463 24.45 -18.57 24.65
CA SER A 463 25.87 -18.68 24.25
C SER A 463 26.66 -17.43 24.63
N VAL A 464 26.09 -16.23 24.46
CA VAL A 464 26.70 -14.97 24.93
C VAL A 464 26.92 -14.97 26.44
N ALA A 465 25.93 -15.43 27.21
CA ALA A 465 26.06 -15.52 28.67
C ALA A 465 27.16 -16.52 29.10
N ILE A 466 27.25 -17.67 28.43
CA ILE A 466 28.28 -18.68 28.68
C ILE A 466 29.67 -18.15 28.32
N ALA A 467 29.84 -17.49 27.18
CA ALA A 467 31.10 -16.90 26.75
C ALA A 467 31.58 -15.83 27.74
N ASN A 468 30.69 -14.93 28.17
CA ASN A 468 30.97 -13.93 29.20
C ASN A 468 31.43 -14.56 30.52
N LYS A 469 30.74 -15.61 30.98
CA LYS A 469 31.16 -16.32 32.19
C LYS A 469 32.51 -17.01 32.02
N GLY A 470 32.78 -17.58 30.85
CA GLY A 470 34.07 -18.15 30.50
C GLY A 470 35.19 -17.10 30.56
N ASN A 471 34.95 -15.91 30.01
CA ASN A 471 35.90 -14.80 30.02
C ASN A 471 36.24 -14.36 31.44
N GLU A 472 35.25 -14.28 32.33
CA GLU A 472 35.48 -14.00 33.76
C GLU A 472 36.38 -15.05 34.42
N VAL A 473 36.15 -16.35 34.14
CA VAL A 473 36.95 -17.46 34.68
C VAL A 473 38.39 -17.40 34.16
N VAL A 474 38.58 -17.08 32.88
CA VAL A 474 39.90 -16.90 32.28
C VAL A 474 40.63 -15.71 32.92
N HIS A 475 39.95 -14.58 33.12
CA HIS A 475 40.54 -13.39 33.76
C HIS A 475 40.99 -13.67 35.20
N ASN A 476 40.17 -14.40 35.97
CA ASN A 476 40.53 -14.87 37.30
C ASN A 476 41.73 -15.81 37.27
N THR A 477 41.84 -16.66 36.25
CA THR A 477 42.98 -17.57 36.06
C THR A 477 44.28 -16.80 35.76
N ILE A 478 44.23 -15.79 34.89
CA ILE A 478 45.38 -14.91 34.59
C ILE A 478 45.85 -14.19 35.85
N THR A 479 44.91 -13.61 36.61
CA THR A 479 45.20 -12.95 37.90
C THR A 479 45.85 -13.94 38.89
N GLY A 480 45.36 -15.18 38.94
CA GLY A 480 45.97 -16.25 39.74
C GLY A 480 47.40 -16.57 39.32
N MET A 481 47.69 -16.61 38.01
CA MET A 481 49.05 -16.83 37.50
C MET A 481 49.99 -15.67 37.82
N ASP A 482 49.51 -14.42 37.74
CA ASP A 482 50.30 -13.25 38.13
C ASP A 482 50.66 -13.27 39.64
N ASN A 483 49.72 -13.65 40.51
CA ASN A 483 49.99 -13.84 41.93
C ASN A 483 51.02 -14.94 42.19
N ILE A 484 50.92 -16.07 41.47
CA ILE A 484 51.92 -17.15 41.56
C ILE A 484 53.29 -16.65 41.12
N ARG A 485 53.37 -15.88 40.02
CA ARG A 485 54.62 -15.29 39.54
C ARG A 485 55.27 -14.38 40.59
N GLU A 486 54.49 -13.51 41.21
CA GLU A 486 54.98 -12.61 42.28
C GLU A 486 55.50 -13.41 43.47
N GLN A 487 54.77 -14.43 43.92
CA GLN A 487 55.19 -15.30 45.01
C GLN A 487 56.48 -16.06 44.71
N ILE A 488 56.67 -16.53 43.47
CA ILE A 488 57.91 -17.18 43.03
C ILE A 488 59.08 -16.18 43.05
N GLN A 489 58.88 -14.95 42.55
CA GLN A 489 59.92 -13.91 42.58
C GLN A 489 60.36 -13.58 44.01
N ASP A 490 59.41 -13.44 44.93
CA ASP A 490 59.71 -13.17 46.34
C ASP A 490 60.41 -14.35 47.03
N THR A 491 60.05 -15.59 46.67
CA THR A 491 60.74 -16.78 47.16
C THR A 491 62.16 -16.86 46.59
N SER A 492 62.36 -16.53 45.31
CA SER A 492 63.67 -16.46 44.66
C SER A 492 64.58 -15.44 45.34
N LYS A 493 64.08 -14.24 45.67
CA LYS A 493 64.84 -13.23 46.46
C LYS A 493 65.25 -13.76 47.84
N ARG A 494 64.40 -14.55 48.50
CA ARG A 494 64.71 -15.15 49.81
C ARG A 494 65.79 -16.23 49.70
N ILE A 495 65.70 -17.09 48.70
CA ILE A 495 66.72 -18.13 48.44
C ILE A 495 68.04 -17.51 48.03
N LYS A 496 68.04 -16.46 47.21
CA LYS A 496 69.26 -15.75 46.82
C LYS A 496 69.99 -15.16 48.04
N ARG A 497 69.26 -14.51 48.94
CA ARG A 497 69.81 -14.03 50.22
C ARG A 497 70.35 -15.18 51.08
N LEU A 498 69.68 -16.33 51.09
CA LEU A 498 70.18 -17.52 51.80
C LEU A 498 71.50 -18.01 51.19
N GLY A 499 71.62 -18.03 49.85
CA GLY A 499 72.86 -18.36 49.15
C GLY A 499 74.00 -17.38 49.47
N GLU A 500 73.73 -16.07 49.50
CA GLU A 500 74.69 -15.03 49.92
C GLU A 500 75.14 -15.25 51.38
N SER A 501 74.20 -15.48 52.31
CA SER A 501 74.52 -15.77 53.71
C SER A 501 75.30 -17.09 53.86
N SER A 502 75.00 -18.12 53.07
CA SER A 502 75.77 -19.37 53.05
C SER A 502 77.19 -19.16 52.50
N GLN A 503 77.40 -18.24 51.57
CA GLN A 503 78.74 -17.85 51.12
C GLN A 503 79.53 -17.17 52.24
N GLU A 504 78.93 -16.19 52.94
CA GLU A 504 79.56 -15.54 54.09
C GLU A 504 79.94 -16.54 55.20
N ILE A 505 79.06 -17.51 55.49
CA ILE A 505 79.38 -18.58 56.44
C ILE A 505 80.55 -19.44 55.92
N GLY A 506 80.59 -19.76 54.63
CA GLY A 506 81.70 -20.50 54.03
C GLY A 506 83.04 -19.79 54.20
N ASP A 507 83.08 -18.48 53.98
CA ASP A 507 84.28 -17.65 54.15
C ASP A 507 84.74 -17.62 55.63
N ILE A 508 83.80 -17.52 56.58
CA ILE A 508 84.08 -17.60 58.01
C ILE A 508 84.63 -18.98 58.40
N VAL A 509 84.03 -20.06 57.89
CA VAL A 509 84.47 -21.43 58.19
C VAL A 509 85.87 -21.69 57.64
N SER A 510 86.20 -21.17 56.45
CA SER A 510 87.55 -21.20 55.89
C SER A 510 88.55 -20.47 56.81
N LEU A 511 88.21 -19.26 57.27
CA LEU A 511 89.05 -18.51 58.20
C LEU A 511 89.25 -19.25 59.53
N ILE A 512 88.22 -19.90 60.07
CA ILE A 512 88.33 -20.69 61.30
C ILE A 512 89.23 -21.91 61.07
N ASN A 513 89.14 -22.56 59.90
CA ASN A 513 90.05 -23.65 59.57
C ASN A 513 91.50 -23.17 59.49
N ASP A 514 91.75 -22.01 58.86
CA ASP A 514 93.08 -21.40 58.80
C ASP A 514 93.62 -21.06 60.20
N ILE A 515 92.77 -20.54 61.10
CA ILE A 515 93.13 -20.28 62.50
C ILE A 515 93.42 -21.60 63.24
N ALA A 516 92.63 -22.65 63.02
CA ALA A 516 92.86 -23.96 63.61
C ALA A 516 94.19 -24.56 63.14
N ASP A 517 94.51 -24.46 61.85
CA ASP A 517 95.78 -24.91 61.28
C ASP A 517 96.97 -24.09 61.82
N GLN A 518 96.83 -22.76 61.94
CA GLN A 518 97.84 -21.92 62.59
C GLN A 518 98.02 -22.26 64.07
N THR A 519 96.92 -22.52 64.79
CA THR A 519 96.94 -22.90 66.20
C THR A 519 97.61 -24.27 66.39
N ASN A 520 97.38 -25.21 65.47
CA ASN A 520 98.04 -26.51 65.43
C ASN A 520 99.56 -26.37 65.25
N ILE A 521 100.00 -25.49 64.34
CA ILE A 521 101.42 -25.19 64.11
C ILE A 521 102.05 -24.50 65.34
N LEU A 522 101.34 -23.54 65.96
CA LEU A 522 101.79 -22.87 67.17
C LEU A 522 101.90 -23.84 68.36
N ALA A 523 100.93 -24.73 68.53
CA ALA A 523 100.94 -25.76 69.56
C ALA A 523 102.09 -26.75 69.36
N LEU A 524 102.34 -27.19 68.12
CA LEU A 524 103.48 -28.04 67.78
C LEU A 524 104.82 -27.37 68.10
N ASN A 525 104.97 -26.09 67.72
CA ASN A 525 106.16 -25.30 68.03
C ASN A 525 106.36 -25.13 69.54
N ALA A 526 105.27 -24.94 70.30
CA ALA A 526 105.29 -24.86 71.75
C ALA A 526 105.65 -26.21 72.40
N ALA A 527 105.14 -27.32 71.88
CA ALA A 527 105.47 -28.68 72.33
C ALA A 527 106.96 -28.99 72.08
N ILE A 528 107.51 -28.61 70.93
CA ILE A 528 108.94 -28.73 70.60
C ILE A 528 109.79 -27.91 71.59
N GLN A 529 109.45 -26.65 71.82
CA GLN A 529 110.16 -25.78 72.77
C GLN A 529 110.06 -26.29 74.22
N ALA A 530 108.90 -26.80 74.63
CA ALA A 530 108.70 -27.41 75.94
C ALA A 530 109.52 -28.70 76.11
N SER A 531 109.68 -29.50 75.06
CA SER A 531 110.56 -30.67 75.02
C SER A 531 112.04 -30.28 75.12
N MET A 532 112.44 -29.17 74.48
CA MET A 532 113.81 -28.63 74.58
C MET A 532 114.16 -28.08 75.98
N ALA A 533 113.18 -27.62 76.76
CA ALA A 533 113.37 -27.10 78.11
C ALA A 533 113.49 -28.19 79.21
N GLY A 534 113.38 -29.47 78.86
CA GLY A 534 113.55 -30.59 79.81
C GLY A 534 112.52 -30.60 80.94
N ASP A 535 112.95 -30.89 82.18
CA ASP A 535 112.05 -31.03 83.34
C ASP A 535 111.27 -29.75 83.69
N ALA A 536 111.78 -28.56 83.34
CA ALA A 536 111.11 -27.28 83.55
C ALA A 536 109.94 -27.03 82.57
N GLY A 537 109.95 -27.67 81.39
CA GLY A 537 108.95 -27.51 80.33
C GLY A 537 107.77 -28.49 80.38
N ARG A 538 107.81 -29.48 81.28
CA ARG A 538 106.87 -30.62 81.28
C ARG A 538 105.40 -30.22 81.47
N GLY A 539 105.10 -29.19 82.28
CA GLY A 539 103.74 -28.65 82.42
C GLY A 539 103.26 -27.91 81.18
N PHE A 540 104.17 -27.24 80.47
CA PHE A 540 103.89 -26.55 79.20
C PHE A 540 103.66 -27.53 78.04
N ALA A 541 104.39 -28.65 78.01
CA ALA A 541 104.23 -29.68 76.99
C ALA A 541 102.82 -30.30 77.00
N VAL A 542 102.27 -30.58 78.19
CA VAL A 542 100.90 -31.14 78.32
C VAL A 542 99.84 -30.15 77.83
N VAL A 543 100.02 -28.85 78.10
CA VAL A 543 99.11 -27.82 77.60
C VAL A 543 99.23 -27.69 76.08
N ALA A 544 100.45 -27.75 75.53
CA ALA A 544 100.68 -27.70 74.09
C ALA A 544 100.03 -28.89 73.36
N ASP A 545 100.16 -30.12 73.88
CA ASP A 545 99.49 -31.31 73.31
C ASP A 545 97.96 -31.19 73.35
N GLU A 546 97.37 -30.66 74.44
CA GLU A 546 95.91 -30.48 74.52
C GLU A 546 95.41 -29.38 73.58
N VAL A 547 96.19 -28.30 73.39
CA VAL A 547 95.89 -27.25 72.39
C VAL A 547 96.01 -27.81 70.98
N GLN A 548 97.00 -28.65 70.70
CA GLN A 548 97.15 -29.32 69.39
C GLN A 548 95.93 -30.21 69.10
N ARG A 549 95.54 -31.05 70.07
CA ARG A 549 94.37 -31.94 69.93
C ARG A 549 93.07 -31.16 69.78
N LEU A 550 92.93 -30.01 70.45
CA LEU A 550 91.79 -29.11 70.28
C LEU A 550 91.78 -28.49 68.89
N ALA A 551 92.94 -28.06 68.37
CA ALA A 551 93.09 -27.51 67.03
C ALA A 551 92.75 -28.53 65.93
N GLU A 552 93.22 -29.79 66.06
CA GLU A 552 92.87 -30.89 65.15
C GLU A 552 91.36 -31.20 65.17
N ARG A 553 90.73 -31.23 66.36
CA ARG A 553 89.28 -31.39 66.49
C ARG A 553 88.51 -30.22 65.88
N SER A 554 88.98 -29.00 66.07
CA SER A 554 88.40 -27.79 65.48
C SER A 554 88.49 -27.84 63.95
N SER A 555 89.65 -28.20 63.38
CA SER A 555 89.82 -28.37 61.92
C SER A 555 88.92 -29.47 61.35
N ALA A 556 88.79 -30.61 62.04
CA ALA A 556 87.88 -31.67 61.63
C ALA A 556 86.41 -31.21 61.63
N ALA A 557 86.00 -30.46 62.65
CA ALA A 557 84.65 -29.91 62.75
C ALA A 557 84.39 -28.82 61.67
N THR A 558 85.34 -27.93 61.41
CA THR A 558 85.21 -26.92 60.35
C THR A 558 85.09 -27.56 58.97
N LYS A 559 85.85 -28.61 58.67
CA LYS A 559 85.70 -29.36 57.40
C LYS A 559 84.32 -30.01 57.23
N GLN A 560 83.73 -30.50 58.32
CA GLN A 560 82.34 -31.01 58.28
C GLN A 560 81.33 -29.89 58.03
N ILE A 561 81.51 -28.72 58.67
CA ILE A 561 80.65 -27.55 58.44
C ILE A 561 80.83 -27.04 57.01
N GLU A 562 82.05 -26.98 56.49
CA GLU A 562 82.36 -26.58 55.12
C GLU A 562 81.63 -27.47 54.10
N ALA A 563 81.65 -28.79 54.31
CA ALA A 563 80.89 -29.72 53.47
C ALA A 563 79.38 -29.46 53.52
N LEU A 564 78.81 -29.21 54.70
CA LEU A 564 77.39 -28.87 54.87
C LEU A 564 77.03 -27.55 54.17
N VAL A 565 77.87 -26.51 54.33
CA VAL A 565 77.69 -25.20 53.70
C VAL A 565 77.72 -25.34 52.18
N LYS A 566 78.66 -26.14 51.64
CA LYS A 566 78.75 -26.40 50.20
C LYS A 566 77.52 -27.14 49.65
N THR A 567 76.95 -28.08 50.41
CA THR A 567 75.66 -28.70 50.06
C THR A 567 74.54 -27.66 50.04
N ILE A 568 74.43 -26.81 51.07
CA ILE A 568 73.42 -25.74 51.11
C ILE A 568 73.57 -24.78 49.92
N GLN A 569 74.79 -24.42 49.53
CA GLN A 569 75.06 -23.58 48.35
C GLN A 569 74.60 -24.26 47.05
N THR A 570 74.84 -25.57 46.93
CA THR A 570 74.40 -26.35 45.76
C THR A 570 72.88 -26.42 45.70
N ASP A 571 72.22 -26.78 46.82
CA ASP A 571 70.77 -26.89 46.92
C ASP A 571 70.07 -25.54 46.68
N THR A 572 70.64 -24.44 47.19
CA THR A 572 70.10 -23.09 46.93
C THR A 572 70.24 -22.69 45.48
N ASN A 573 71.35 -23.01 44.82
CA ASN A 573 71.53 -22.75 43.39
C ASN A 573 70.54 -23.58 42.53
N GLU A 574 70.37 -24.87 42.83
CA GLU A 574 69.37 -25.71 42.16
C GLU A 574 67.94 -25.18 42.35
N ALA A 575 67.61 -24.72 43.56
CA ALA A 575 66.30 -24.12 43.85
C ALA A 575 66.07 -22.83 43.05
N VAL A 576 67.08 -21.99 42.86
CA VAL A 576 66.99 -20.79 42.00
C VAL A 576 66.71 -21.17 40.55
N ILE A 577 67.44 -22.13 39.98
CA ILE A 577 67.23 -22.61 38.61
C ILE A 577 65.79 -23.15 38.45
N SER A 578 65.32 -23.94 39.41
CA SER A 578 63.95 -24.48 39.41
C SER A 578 62.89 -23.37 39.45
N MET A 579 63.12 -22.30 40.22
CA MET A 579 62.23 -21.14 40.26
C MET A 579 62.22 -20.34 38.96
N GLU A 580 63.35 -20.17 38.28
CA GLU A 580 63.41 -19.54 36.97
C GLU A 580 62.61 -20.33 35.93
N GLN A 581 62.76 -21.66 35.93
CA GLN A 581 62.01 -22.54 35.04
C GLN A 581 60.50 -22.50 35.34
N THR A 582 60.12 -22.53 36.61
CA THR A 582 58.70 -22.42 37.01
C THR A 582 58.12 -21.05 36.63
N THR A 583 58.90 -19.97 36.74
CA THR A 583 58.48 -18.64 36.27
C THR A 583 58.17 -18.64 34.78
N SER A 584 59.02 -19.29 33.96
CA SER A 584 58.77 -19.44 32.53
C SER A 584 57.48 -20.22 32.23
N GLU A 585 57.22 -21.30 32.97
CA GLU A 585 55.99 -22.10 32.81
C GLU A 585 54.73 -21.32 33.22
N VAL A 586 54.80 -20.51 34.28
CA VAL A 586 53.68 -19.65 34.71
C VAL A 586 53.39 -18.58 33.66
N VAL A 587 54.42 -17.95 33.08
CA VAL A 587 54.24 -16.98 31.99
C VAL A 587 53.62 -17.64 30.76
N ARG A 588 54.06 -18.86 30.40
CA ARG A 588 53.47 -19.64 29.31
C ARG A 588 52.01 -19.99 29.61
N GLY A 589 51.69 -20.39 30.84
CA GLY A 589 50.32 -20.67 31.28
C GLY A 589 49.41 -19.45 31.23
N ALA A 590 49.89 -18.28 31.67
CA ALA A 590 49.17 -17.02 31.57
C ALA A 590 48.88 -16.64 30.11
N ARG A 591 49.83 -16.86 29.21
CA ARG A 591 49.64 -16.61 27.77
C ARG A 591 48.58 -17.51 27.15
N LEU A 592 48.60 -18.81 27.45
CA LEU A 592 47.57 -19.75 26.98
C LEU A 592 46.17 -19.39 27.51
N ALA A 593 46.08 -18.94 28.76
CA ALA A 593 44.83 -18.44 29.31
C ALA A 593 44.35 -17.18 28.57
N GLN A 594 45.26 -16.24 28.29
CA GLN A 594 44.95 -15.04 27.49
C GLN A 594 44.40 -15.40 26.10
N ASP A 595 45.04 -16.34 25.39
CA ASP A 595 44.60 -16.78 24.06
C ASP A 595 43.20 -17.44 24.11
N ALA A 596 42.89 -18.18 25.18
CA ALA A 596 41.56 -18.72 25.41
C ALA A 596 40.52 -17.61 25.66
N GLY A 597 40.90 -16.53 26.36
CA GLY A 597 40.05 -15.36 26.57
C GLY A 597 39.69 -14.67 25.25
N VAL A 598 40.68 -14.45 24.38
CA VAL A 598 40.45 -13.88 23.04
C VAL A 598 39.48 -14.74 22.22
N SER A 599 39.61 -16.07 22.29
CA SER A 599 38.69 -16.99 21.59
C SER A 599 37.26 -16.90 22.14
N LEU A 600 37.08 -16.70 23.45
CA LEU A 600 35.76 -16.52 24.06
C LEU A 600 35.13 -15.17 23.70
N GLU A 601 35.93 -14.12 23.59
CA GLU A 601 35.49 -12.81 23.10
C GLU A 601 35.01 -12.89 21.64
N GLU A 602 35.69 -13.66 20.79
CA GLU A 602 35.26 -13.92 19.42
C GLU A 602 33.92 -14.69 19.38
N ILE A 603 33.76 -15.72 20.21
CA ILE A 603 32.49 -16.46 20.35
C ILE A 603 31.35 -15.53 20.79
N GLU A 604 31.62 -14.62 21.73
CA GLU A 604 30.64 -13.63 22.19
C GLU A 604 30.19 -12.72 21.03
N LYS A 605 31.14 -12.19 20.24
CA LYS A 605 30.86 -11.32 19.09
C LYS A 605 30.05 -12.05 18.01
N VAL A 606 30.45 -13.27 17.66
CA VAL A 606 29.73 -14.10 16.67
C VAL A 606 28.33 -14.43 17.18
N SER A 607 28.17 -14.79 18.46
CA SER A 607 26.86 -15.12 19.04
C SER A 607 25.91 -13.91 19.08
N LYS A 608 26.42 -12.71 19.39
CA LYS A 608 25.64 -11.46 19.29
C LYS A 608 25.19 -11.17 17.86
N THR A 609 26.08 -11.36 16.90
CA THR A 609 25.76 -11.19 15.47
C THR A 609 24.69 -12.19 15.03
N LEU A 610 24.82 -13.45 15.47
CA LEU A 610 23.84 -14.50 15.21
C LEU A 610 22.46 -14.14 15.78
N ALA A 611 22.37 -13.64 17.01
CA ALA A 611 21.11 -13.19 17.61
C ALA A 611 20.45 -12.07 16.77
N ALA A 612 21.23 -11.09 16.30
CA ALA A 612 20.72 -10.02 15.44
C ALA A 612 20.21 -10.55 14.08
N LEU A 613 20.93 -11.47 13.44
CA LEU A 613 20.51 -12.11 12.19
C LEU A 613 19.20 -12.90 12.37
N ILE A 614 19.08 -13.63 13.48
CA ILE A 614 17.87 -14.40 13.80
C ILE A 614 16.68 -13.46 14.05
N GLN A 615 16.90 -12.32 14.71
CA GLN A 615 15.86 -11.32 14.89
C GLN A 615 15.35 -10.78 13.55
N ASN A 616 16.24 -10.58 12.58
CA ASN A 616 15.87 -10.20 11.22
C ASN A 616 15.07 -11.30 10.51
N ILE A 617 15.45 -12.57 10.67
CA ILE A 617 14.68 -13.72 10.13
C ILE A 617 13.27 -13.74 10.73
N SER A 618 13.13 -13.56 12.04
CA SER A 618 11.81 -13.50 12.69
C SER A 618 10.96 -12.34 12.17
N ASN A 619 11.55 -11.18 11.94
CA ASN A 619 10.84 -10.02 11.36
C ASN A 619 10.41 -10.30 9.91
N ALA A 620 11.29 -10.85 9.09
CA ALA A 620 11.00 -11.22 7.71
C ALA A 620 9.90 -12.30 7.63
N ALA A 621 9.94 -13.30 8.51
CA ALA A 621 8.90 -14.33 8.61
C ALA A 621 7.54 -13.71 8.97
N ARG A 622 7.48 -12.79 9.95
CA ARG A 622 6.24 -12.09 10.30
C ARG A 622 5.68 -11.28 9.12
N GLN A 623 6.54 -10.61 8.36
CA GLN A 623 6.12 -9.89 7.17
C GLN A 623 5.61 -10.84 6.07
N GLN A 624 6.28 -11.97 5.85
CA GLN A 624 5.82 -12.99 4.91
C GLN A 624 4.47 -13.59 5.32
N ALA A 625 4.22 -13.81 6.61
CA ALA A 625 2.94 -14.29 7.11
C ALA A 625 1.80 -13.30 6.82
N SER A 626 2.06 -12.00 7.02
CA SER A 626 1.11 -10.95 6.66
C SER A 626 0.82 -10.93 5.16
N SER A 627 1.86 -11.04 4.33
CA SER A 627 1.72 -11.11 2.87
C SER A 627 0.93 -12.34 2.44
N ALA A 628 1.19 -13.52 3.01
CA ALA A 628 0.42 -14.73 2.75
C ALA A 628 -1.07 -14.55 3.11
N GLY A 629 -1.37 -13.87 4.22
CA GLY A 629 -2.73 -13.49 4.60
C GLY A 629 -3.41 -12.59 3.56
N HIS A 630 -2.70 -11.59 3.03
CA HIS A 630 -3.23 -10.74 1.96
C HIS A 630 -3.47 -11.49 0.65
N ILE A 631 -2.56 -12.40 0.27
CA ILE A 631 -2.72 -13.23 -0.93
C ILE A 631 -3.92 -14.16 -0.76
N SER A 632 -4.08 -14.78 0.42
CA SER A 632 -5.24 -15.63 0.72
C SER A 632 -6.56 -14.87 0.59
N ASN A 633 -6.64 -13.64 1.14
CA ASN A 633 -7.82 -12.80 0.98
C ASN A 633 -8.08 -12.43 -0.49
N THR A 634 -7.02 -12.14 -1.25
CA THR A 634 -7.12 -11.86 -2.68
C THR A 634 -7.65 -13.06 -3.46
N MET A 635 -7.20 -14.28 -3.13
CA MET A 635 -7.71 -15.51 -3.76
C MET A 635 -9.19 -15.74 -3.46
N ASN A 636 -9.67 -15.43 -2.25
CA ASN A 636 -11.09 -15.50 -1.94
C ASN A 636 -11.92 -14.53 -2.80
N VAL A 637 -11.43 -13.31 -3.04
CA VAL A 637 -12.09 -12.34 -3.92
C VAL A 637 -12.08 -12.82 -5.37
N ILE A 638 -10.97 -13.36 -5.87
CA ILE A 638 -10.89 -13.92 -7.22
C ILE A 638 -11.85 -15.11 -7.36
N GLN A 639 -11.96 -15.96 -6.34
CA GLN A 639 -12.92 -17.07 -6.33
C GLN A 639 -14.37 -16.58 -6.47
N GLU A 640 -14.74 -15.52 -5.74
CA GLU A 640 -16.07 -14.90 -5.84
C GLU A 640 -16.33 -14.35 -7.24
N ILE A 641 -15.38 -13.59 -7.80
CA ILE A 641 -15.47 -13.03 -9.15
C ILE A 641 -15.60 -14.15 -10.20
N THR A 642 -14.83 -15.23 -10.04
CA THR A 642 -14.87 -16.39 -10.94
C THR A 642 -16.23 -17.08 -10.89
N SER A 643 -16.81 -17.23 -9.69
CA SER A 643 -18.16 -17.77 -9.51
C SER A 643 -19.22 -16.89 -10.17
N GLN A 644 -19.15 -15.57 -9.97
CA GLN A 644 -20.04 -14.60 -10.61
C GLN A 644 -19.91 -14.63 -12.14
N THR A 645 -18.68 -14.73 -12.64
CA THR A 645 -18.39 -14.82 -14.08
C THR A 645 -18.98 -16.09 -14.69
N SER A 646 -18.82 -17.24 -14.04
CA SER A 646 -19.42 -18.50 -14.47
C SER A 646 -20.96 -18.41 -14.52
N ALA A 647 -21.58 -17.85 -13.47
CA ALA A 647 -23.02 -17.65 -13.40
C ALA A 647 -23.53 -16.68 -14.48
N GLY A 648 -22.88 -15.54 -14.66
CA GLY A 648 -23.23 -14.52 -15.65
C GLY A 648 -23.06 -15.02 -17.08
N THR A 649 -22.01 -15.79 -17.33
CA THR A 649 -21.76 -16.41 -18.63
C THR A 649 -22.81 -17.47 -18.95
N THR A 650 -23.20 -18.29 -17.97
CA THR A 650 -24.30 -19.25 -18.11
C THR A 650 -25.63 -18.56 -18.41
N ALA A 651 -25.92 -17.43 -17.75
CA ALA A 651 -27.11 -16.62 -18.03
C ALA A 651 -27.08 -15.99 -19.44
N THR A 652 -25.89 -15.55 -19.88
CA THR A 652 -25.66 -15.04 -21.24
C THR A 652 -25.92 -16.13 -22.28
N ALA A 653 -25.37 -17.33 -22.11
CA ALA A 653 -25.61 -18.46 -22.99
C ALA A 653 -27.11 -18.79 -23.14
N ARG A 654 -27.89 -18.73 -22.05
CA ARG A 654 -29.35 -18.90 -22.09
C ARG A 654 -30.05 -17.77 -22.87
N SER A 655 -29.67 -16.52 -22.62
CA SER A 655 -30.27 -15.35 -23.28
C SER A 655 -30.00 -15.35 -24.78
N ILE A 656 -28.78 -15.72 -25.17
CA ILE A 656 -28.40 -15.89 -26.58
C ILE A 656 -29.15 -17.06 -27.23
N GLY A 657 -29.36 -18.17 -26.50
CA GLY A 657 -30.21 -19.25 -26.96
C GLY A 657 -31.65 -18.80 -27.25
N ASN A 658 -32.20 -17.90 -26.43
CA ASN A 658 -33.51 -17.28 -26.68
C ASN A 658 -33.48 -16.35 -27.91
N LEU A 659 -32.41 -15.60 -28.13
CA LEU A 659 -32.24 -14.76 -29.33
C LEU A 659 -32.19 -15.61 -30.61
N ALA A 660 -31.46 -16.72 -30.61
CA ALA A 660 -31.44 -17.66 -31.72
C ALA A 660 -32.84 -18.21 -32.01
N LYS A 661 -33.63 -18.50 -30.96
CA LYS A 661 -35.03 -18.93 -31.09
C LYS A 661 -35.91 -17.84 -31.71
N MET A 662 -35.83 -16.59 -31.22
CA MET A 662 -36.61 -15.46 -31.75
C MET A 662 -36.26 -15.15 -33.21
N ALA A 663 -34.98 -15.26 -33.60
CA ALA A 663 -34.57 -15.13 -34.99
C ALA A 663 -35.19 -16.24 -35.87
N GLY A 664 -35.26 -17.47 -35.35
CA GLY A 664 -35.98 -18.57 -35.98
C GLY A 664 -37.49 -18.31 -36.14
N GLU A 665 -38.13 -17.75 -35.11
CA GLU A 665 -39.55 -17.36 -35.14
C GLU A 665 -39.81 -16.22 -36.14
N MET A 666 -38.94 -15.20 -36.19
CA MET A 666 -39.01 -14.11 -37.18
C MET A 666 -38.90 -14.66 -38.61
N ARG A 667 -37.95 -15.57 -38.85
CA ARG A 667 -37.81 -16.25 -40.14
C ARG A 667 -39.07 -17.04 -40.52
N HIS A 668 -39.69 -17.70 -39.55
CA HIS A 668 -40.93 -18.43 -39.78
C HIS A 668 -42.10 -17.49 -40.10
N SER A 669 -42.23 -16.36 -39.40
CA SER A 669 -43.28 -15.36 -39.67
C SER A 669 -43.19 -14.76 -41.07
N VAL A 670 -41.98 -14.58 -41.63
CA VAL A 670 -41.83 -14.08 -43.01
C VAL A 670 -41.91 -15.18 -44.07
N SER A 671 -41.77 -16.46 -43.70
CA SER A 671 -41.91 -17.59 -44.64
C SER A 671 -43.32 -17.80 -45.19
N GLY A 672 -44.32 -17.14 -44.60
CA GLY A 672 -45.69 -17.12 -45.13
C GLY A 672 -45.85 -16.27 -46.39
N PHE A 673 -44.89 -15.38 -46.69
CA PHE A 673 -44.89 -14.60 -47.93
C PHE A 673 -44.23 -15.39 -49.06
N LYS A 674 -44.93 -15.55 -50.19
CA LYS A 674 -44.36 -16.19 -51.38
C LYS A 674 -43.58 -15.17 -52.19
N LEU A 675 -42.29 -15.39 -52.34
CA LEU A 675 -41.42 -14.60 -53.22
C LEU A 675 -41.35 -15.24 -54.61
N PRO A 676 -41.15 -14.44 -55.67
CA PRO A 676 -40.96 -14.99 -57.01
C PRO A 676 -39.71 -15.88 -57.03
N ASP A 677 -39.80 -17.05 -57.68
CA ASP A 677 -38.64 -17.90 -57.89
C ASP A 677 -37.59 -17.08 -58.65
N ILE A 678 -36.43 -16.87 -58.02
CA ILE A 678 -35.29 -16.24 -58.66
C ILE A 678 -34.81 -17.24 -59.72
N ALA A 679 -35.30 -17.10 -60.95
CA ALA A 679 -34.69 -17.76 -62.09
C ALA A 679 -33.25 -17.26 -62.19
N GLU A 680 -32.29 -18.17 -62.03
CA GLU A 680 -30.88 -17.95 -62.31
C GLU A 680 -30.73 -17.19 -63.64
N GLN A 681 -30.48 -15.89 -63.55
CA GLN A 681 -29.81 -15.17 -64.63
C GLN A 681 -28.32 -15.22 -64.30
N ALA A 682 -27.62 -15.99 -65.13
CA ALA A 682 -26.20 -16.29 -65.11
C ALA A 682 -25.29 -15.05 -65.09
#